data_AF-A0A9E1Q3X4-F1
#
_entry.id   AF-A0A9E1Q3X4-F1
#
_cell.length_a   1.000
_cell.length_b   1.000
_cell.length_c   1.000
_cell.angle_alpha   90.00
_cell.angle_beta   90.00
_cell.angle_gamma   90.00
#
_symmetry.space_group_name_H-M   'P 1'
#
loop_
_entity.id
_entity.type
_entity.pdbx_description
1 polymer ?
#
loop_
_entity_poly.entity_id
_entity_poly.type
_entity_poly.pdbx_seq_one_letter_code
_entity_poly.pdbx_strand_id
1 'polypeptide(L)'
;MSNKNPYFQPQKNASRRTAILVVSISSLFCILLIAFLFAISNDTNTTGEKVKSDDIIDLLSMPSNDLESVAIDSTDLGIELPQGGWIQQTDSNGKLIQQYRCQSLDPNPPLRSDGWIEMDKPEVELYLGNKKIVITGNSAAANAPKRILESGSIDGNVRVLVFEINDTGITDKPLMELQTTIAKFDNLIGEINCPGEVRITSDTHVLEGRKLSVRFNDLEERIELVQLEELDYILLSPNNKTTPSSVATNTAPVAAAETDPFSSSQSVATAPKEFYIATFDKNVTIQQGLTKISKLAHGDKLTIAFSNESKDTTAKTYYERPDTTMHIPQIALTIPATIVAATLANNQIATDDSVKVTCEGGLTLIPLYDETRLPSSKQDTRVELFAFKDEPATILDSDNLLSAKGTLLRFELPGNKIDLYGSPAELYKDSILTSAGHLWVAQNDGAGGADGPGTMTSKANENRQTTLQWSDGVDFSFAKSDNNKDGALQSVVCNGDVILSDQGNDILCEQLEVHFEPDLQGASAPKNALASGNVKAKSDSQTLWANTVEVTFIDTDKTLADDGSMFGGSHADAMKAIGDVQILLNDGGRAFCDTLDGHITQDSASLSGNVVIAYQRMLMNRGDKASLTLDRTTGKGRWEGAGQAMFLNEPLDVSPDRRIERPTLRSVDDSKSISMRTNWEDSMHLDQTYNDGAGAIDLRGDVRVLSQRSAQERSQMTGNDLRLEFSQTDDIRELQKVIAKDNSQIEHRTWDILLPENPPVVYYIGGNHLEFEAKTQEALAVGNGELVLRDPRRASVEVHQSALAGRGTTRFTWDNKLKTTKLEGNTYRLEMSGNVEMVHKGLDGAIGMLTSDKIQAIAIDPDIPTNLDSSGAELTMRGLDLQQIYANGRVYVATQTRRVDCDDFEYNLKTGFAKLTAKEDNTIAIVTEGTSYPVRATSIIWNMDPAVDTISIRGLQGTNN
;
A
#
# COMPACT_ATOMS: atom_id res chain seq x y z
N MET A 1 47.25 -2.77 -40.20
CA MET A 1 47.37 -4.03 -39.43
C MET A 1 46.61 -3.76 -38.13
N SER A 2 45.45 -4.39 -37.87
CA SER A 2 45.23 -5.83 -37.60
C SER A 2 45.92 -6.24 -36.29
N ASN A 3 45.23 -6.87 -35.31
CA ASN A 3 44.06 -7.74 -35.44
C ASN A 3 42.77 -7.25 -34.76
N LYS A 4 41.63 -7.73 -35.30
CA LYS A 4 40.42 -8.02 -34.51
C LYS A 4 40.54 -9.43 -33.95
N ASN A 5 39.96 -9.71 -32.78
CA ASN A 5 39.20 -10.96 -32.61
C ASN A 5 38.13 -10.76 -31.52
N PRO A 6 36.85 -11.11 -31.76
CA PRO A 6 35.80 -11.00 -30.76
C PRO A 6 35.71 -12.27 -29.91
N TYR A 7 35.37 -12.14 -28.63
CA TYR A 7 34.92 -13.27 -27.81
C TYR A 7 33.56 -12.98 -27.19
N PHE A 8 32.72 -14.01 -27.28
CA PHE A 8 31.35 -14.13 -26.79
C PHE A 8 31.04 -13.34 -25.51
N GLN A 9 30.07 -12.43 -25.59
CA GLN A 9 29.18 -12.24 -24.44
C GLN A 9 28.18 -13.41 -24.41
N PRO A 10 27.98 -14.09 -23.27
CA PRO A 10 26.88 -15.01 -23.12
C PRO A 10 25.58 -14.18 -22.98
N GLN A 11 24.70 -14.26 -23.99
CA GLN A 11 23.32 -13.81 -23.80
C GLN A 11 22.70 -14.64 -22.67
N LYS A 12 22.24 -13.97 -21.59
CA LYS A 12 21.42 -14.59 -20.56
C LYS A 12 20.05 -14.90 -21.16
N ASN A 13 19.92 -16.07 -21.79
CA ASN A 13 18.68 -16.52 -22.40
C ASN A 13 17.58 -16.70 -21.33
N ALA A 14 16.58 -15.82 -21.40
CA ALA A 14 15.45 -15.80 -20.47
C ALA A 14 14.40 -16.87 -20.84
N SER A 15 14.62 -18.11 -20.38
CA SER A 15 13.64 -19.21 -20.49
C SER A 15 13.80 -20.24 -19.36
N ARG A 16 13.63 -19.79 -18.11
CA ARG A 16 13.66 -20.62 -16.88
C ARG A 16 12.76 -20.03 -15.79
N ARG A 17 11.48 -20.44 -15.76
CA ARG A 17 10.48 -20.25 -14.68
C ARG A 17 9.16 -20.88 -15.13
N THR A 18 8.63 -21.86 -14.38
CA THR A 18 7.26 -22.41 -14.48
C THR A 18 7.00 -23.36 -13.29
N ALA A 19 7.14 -22.81 -12.08
CA ALA A 19 6.92 -23.53 -10.79
C ALA A 19 6.74 -22.58 -9.57
N ILE A 20 6.78 -21.26 -9.76
CA ILE A 20 7.09 -20.27 -8.70
C ILE A 20 5.92 -19.28 -8.49
N LEU A 21 4.76 -19.54 -9.11
CA LEU A 21 3.73 -18.52 -9.32
C LEU A 21 3.03 -18.06 -8.03
N VAL A 22 2.58 -19.01 -7.17
CA VAL A 22 1.96 -18.81 -5.83
C VAL A 22 2.79 -17.92 -4.87
N VAL A 23 4.03 -17.66 -5.26
CA VAL A 23 5.20 -17.55 -4.41
C VAL A 23 5.94 -16.26 -4.77
N SER A 24 5.98 -15.89 -6.05
CA SER A 24 6.28 -14.51 -6.49
C SER A 24 5.21 -13.48 -6.10
N ILE A 25 3.94 -13.89 -5.91
CA ILE A 25 2.82 -12.97 -5.62
C ILE A 25 3.00 -12.31 -4.26
N SER A 26 3.16 -13.09 -3.19
CA SER A 26 3.39 -12.56 -1.84
C SER A 26 4.62 -11.66 -1.79
N SER A 27 5.66 -11.98 -2.57
CA SER A 27 6.86 -11.15 -2.69
C SER A 27 6.53 -9.77 -3.27
N LEU A 28 5.95 -9.74 -4.47
CA LEU A 28 5.59 -8.51 -5.18
C LEU A 28 4.56 -7.67 -4.40
N PHE A 29 3.53 -8.32 -3.86
CA PHE A 29 2.45 -7.66 -3.12
C PHE A 29 2.95 -7.05 -1.81
N CYS A 30 3.69 -7.81 -0.99
CA CYS A 30 4.18 -7.29 0.30
C CYS A 30 5.20 -6.16 0.12
N ILE A 31 5.99 -6.17 -0.96
CA ILE A 31 6.80 -5.02 -1.38
C ILE A 31 5.89 -3.81 -1.63
N LEU A 32 4.89 -3.93 -2.48
CA LEU A 32 4.08 -2.78 -2.93
C LEU A 32 3.25 -2.10 -1.84
N LEU A 33 2.87 -2.84 -0.79
CA LEU A 33 2.23 -2.27 0.39
C LEU A 33 3.16 -1.29 1.13
N ILE A 34 4.49 -1.45 1.02
CA ILE A 34 5.48 -0.47 1.52
C ILE A 34 5.40 0.84 0.72
N ALA A 35 5.23 0.78 -0.61
CA ALA A 35 5.04 1.98 -1.42
C ALA A 35 3.71 2.69 -1.12
N PHE A 36 2.65 1.93 -0.81
CA PHE A 36 1.37 2.48 -0.37
C PHE A 36 1.47 3.19 1.00
N LEU A 37 2.33 2.71 1.91
CA LEU A 37 2.66 3.43 3.15
C LEU A 37 3.57 4.65 2.91
N PHE A 38 4.57 4.55 2.03
CA PHE A 38 5.41 5.69 1.63
C PHE A 38 4.59 6.79 0.93
N ALA A 39 3.51 6.45 0.21
CA ALA A 39 2.58 7.44 -0.36
C ALA A 39 1.90 8.35 0.68
N ILE A 40 1.98 7.97 1.97
CA ILE A 40 1.37 8.68 3.12
C ILE A 40 2.46 9.23 4.07
N SER A 41 3.74 8.89 3.85
CA SER A 41 4.85 9.14 4.77
C SER A 41 6.00 9.92 4.13
N ASN A 42 6.47 10.98 4.79
CA ASN A 42 7.65 11.74 4.35
C ASN A 42 8.89 11.28 5.10
N ASP A 43 9.83 10.64 4.41
CA ASP A 43 11.23 10.69 4.82
C ASP A 43 12.20 10.53 3.64
N THR A 44 13.30 11.28 3.66
CA THR A 44 14.34 11.28 2.61
C THR A 44 15.72 11.13 3.25
N ASN A 45 16.35 9.97 3.07
CA ASN A 45 17.71 9.72 3.55
C ASN A 45 18.51 8.88 2.52
N THR A 46 19.62 9.43 2.00
CA THR A 46 20.32 8.90 0.81
C THR A 46 21.83 8.62 1.05
N THR A 47 22.27 7.38 0.78
CA THR A 47 23.67 6.93 0.47
C THR A 47 24.77 7.17 1.54
N GLY A 48 25.84 6.38 1.67
CA GLY A 48 26.31 5.12 1.02
C GLY A 48 27.17 4.33 2.03
N GLU A 49 28.40 3.83 1.84
CA GLU A 49 29.42 3.65 0.77
C GLU A 49 30.53 2.74 1.42
N LYS A 50 31.29 1.81 0.83
CA LYS A 50 31.37 1.17 -0.51
C LYS A 50 32.15 -0.17 -0.38
N VAL A 51 32.00 -1.11 -1.32
CA VAL A 51 32.74 -2.39 -1.40
C VAL A 51 34.24 -2.22 -1.75
N LYS A 52 35.11 -3.13 -1.28
CA LYS A 52 36.36 -3.53 -1.96
C LYS A 52 36.62 -5.05 -1.86
N SER A 53 37.45 -5.57 -2.76
CA SER A 53 37.69 -7.00 -3.02
C SER A 53 39.18 -7.29 -3.24
N ASP A 54 39.50 -8.44 -3.88
CA ASP A 54 40.79 -8.85 -4.45
C ASP A 54 41.89 -9.30 -3.43
N ASP A 55 42.75 -10.31 -3.66
CA ASP A 55 42.74 -11.39 -4.67
C ASP A 55 43.70 -12.57 -4.34
N ILE A 56 43.37 -13.75 -4.91
CA ILE A 56 44.16 -14.88 -5.51
C ILE A 56 45.66 -15.13 -5.13
N ILE A 57 46.09 -16.42 -5.17
CA ILE A 57 47.40 -17.02 -5.58
C ILE A 57 47.89 -18.12 -4.58
N ASP A 58 48.52 -19.26 -4.93
CA ASP A 58 48.42 -20.22 -6.07
C ASP A 58 49.30 -21.48 -5.76
N LEU A 59 49.20 -22.55 -6.56
CA LEU A 59 50.22 -23.58 -6.92
C LEU A 59 51.16 -24.23 -5.85
N LEU A 60 51.16 -25.59 -5.74
CA LEU A 60 52.25 -26.48 -6.25
C LEU A 60 52.14 -28.01 -5.89
N SER A 61 51.86 -28.83 -6.92
CA SER A 61 52.52 -30.10 -7.33
C SER A 61 52.86 -31.29 -6.38
N MET A 62 52.30 -32.47 -6.72
CA MET A 62 52.99 -33.78 -7.00
C MET A 62 53.62 -34.62 -5.85
N PRO A 63 53.95 -35.94 -6.06
CA PRO A 63 53.24 -37.02 -6.79
C PRO A 63 53.28 -38.39 -6.02
N SER A 64 53.05 -39.52 -6.72
CA SER A 64 53.46 -40.92 -6.37
C SER A 64 52.74 -41.63 -5.19
N ASN A 65 52.55 -42.96 -5.13
CA ASN A 65 52.95 -44.03 -6.07
C ASN A 65 52.05 -45.29 -6.04
N ASP A 66 52.25 -46.15 -7.05
CA ASP A 66 51.78 -47.52 -7.33
C ASP A 66 51.51 -48.49 -6.16
N LEU A 67 50.63 -49.49 -6.41
CA LEU A 67 51.08 -50.88 -6.56
C LEU A 67 50.04 -51.81 -7.22
N GLU A 68 50.52 -52.86 -7.89
CA GLU A 68 49.75 -53.80 -8.73
C GLU A 68 49.29 -55.07 -7.99
N SER A 69 48.32 -55.79 -8.57
CA SER A 69 48.43 -57.25 -8.77
C SER A 69 47.57 -57.71 -9.96
N VAL A 70 48.00 -58.74 -10.69
CA VAL A 70 47.47 -59.11 -12.02
C VAL A 70 47.47 -60.64 -12.23
N ALA A 71 46.57 -61.13 -13.09
CA ALA A 71 46.62 -62.42 -13.81
C ALA A 71 46.34 -63.70 -12.97
N ILE A 72 46.01 -64.89 -13.52
CA ILE A 72 45.86 -65.45 -14.90
C ILE A 72 44.54 -66.28 -14.86
N ASP A 73 43.51 -66.02 -15.67
CA ASP A 73 43.22 -66.49 -17.06
C ASP A 73 43.15 -68.03 -17.27
N SER A 74 42.12 -68.49 -18.00
CA SER A 74 42.08 -69.76 -18.78
C SER A 74 40.72 -69.90 -19.49
N THR A 75 40.74 -70.19 -20.79
CA THR A 75 39.55 -70.43 -21.64
C THR A 75 39.27 -71.92 -21.83
N ASP A 76 38.00 -72.32 -22.06
CA ASP A 76 37.57 -72.84 -23.38
C ASP A 76 36.13 -73.39 -23.45
N LEU A 77 35.62 -73.34 -24.68
CA LEU A 77 34.45 -73.96 -25.33
C LEU A 77 33.47 -74.86 -24.52
N GLY A 78 32.17 -74.56 -24.70
CA GLY A 78 31.06 -75.51 -24.59
C GLY A 78 29.95 -75.15 -25.60
N ILE A 79 29.38 -76.14 -26.30
CA ILE A 79 28.40 -75.94 -27.39
C ILE A 79 26.95 -76.12 -26.87
N GLU A 80 26.02 -75.33 -27.40
CA GLU A 80 24.59 -75.39 -27.09
C GLU A 80 23.94 -76.75 -27.44
N LEU A 81 22.92 -77.13 -26.68
CA LEU A 81 21.96 -78.17 -27.04
C LEU A 81 20.54 -77.61 -26.92
N PRO A 82 19.63 -77.95 -27.86
CA PRO A 82 18.26 -77.43 -27.84
C PRO A 82 17.49 -77.96 -26.62
N GLN A 83 16.76 -77.06 -25.94
CA GLN A 83 15.90 -77.40 -24.81
C GLN A 83 14.72 -78.31 -25.20
N GLY A 84 14.14 -78.97 -24.20
CA GLY A 84 13.01 -79.87 -24.36
C GLY A 84 11.70 -79.20 -24.80
N GLY A 85 10.71 -80.03 -25.16
CA GLY A 85 9.41 -79.60 -25.67
C GLY A 85 8.54 -78.93 -24.61
N TRP A 86 7.65 -78.05 -25.07
CA TRP A 86 6.67 -77.35 -24.25
C TRP A 86 5.45 -78.22 -23.90
N ILE A 87 4.95 -78.08 -22.68
CA ILE A 87 3.58 -78.46 -22.32
C ILE A 87 2.72 -77.23 -22.59
N GLN A 88 1.73 -77.34 -23.47
CA GLN A 88 0.88 -76.23 -23.92
C GLN A 88 -0.59 -76.46 -23.58
N GLN A 89 -1.30 -75.38 -23.22
CA GLN A 89 -2.74 -75.37 -23.00
C GLN A 89 -3.40 -74.19 -23.74
N THR A 90 -4.51 -74.48 -24.42
CA THR A 90 -5.39 -73.47 -25.04
C THR A 90 -6.66 -73.25 -24.23
N ASP A 91 -7.34 -72.14 -24.51
CA ASP A 91 -8.75 -71.95 -24.16
C ASP A 91 -9.68 -72.85 -25.02
N SER A 92 -10.99 -72.65 -24.88
CA SER A 92 -12.02 -73.33 -25.69
C SER A 92 -12.05 -72.91 -27.17
N ASN A 93 -11.36 -71.83 -27.53
CA ASN A 93 -11.31 -71.27 -28.88
C ASN A 93 -10.02 -71.66 -29.64
N GLY A 94 -9.06 -72.30 -28.95
CA GLY A 94 -7.75 -72.67 -29.49
C GLY A 94 -6.67 -71.60 -29.32
N LYS A 95 -6.93 -70.50 -28.62
CA LYS A 95 -5.93 -69.49 -28.25
C LYS A 95 -5.04 -70.06 -27.15
N LEU A 96 -3.72 -69.97 -27.31
CA LEU A 96 -2.75 -70.36 -26.26
C LEU A 96 -2.95 -69.45 -25.04
N ILE A 97 -3.14 -70.04 -23.84
CA ILE A 97 -3.32 -69.31 -22.58
C ILE A 97 -2.15 -69.53 -21.61
N GLN A 98 -1.58 -70.74 -21.62
CA GLN A 98 -0.43 -71.09 -20.81
C GLN A 98 0.44 -72.10 -21.55
N GLN A 99 1.76 -71.98 -21.44
CA GLN A 99 2.68 -73.06 -21.72
C GLN A 99 3.82 -73.08 -20.70
N TYR A 100 4.45 -74.24 -20.49
CA TYR A 100 5.64 -74.32 -19.65
C TYR A 100 6.60 -75.41 -20.12
N ARG A 101 7.88 -75.22 -19.78
CA ARG A 101 8.96 -76.18 -19.93
C ARG A 101 9.86 -76.15 -18.69
N CYS A 102 10.74 -77.14 -18.58
CA CYS A 102 11.68 -77.29 -17.47
C CYS A 102 12.86 -78.18 -17.90
N GLN A 103 13.93 -78.19 -17.13
CA GLN A 103 15.08 -79.08 -17.35
C GLN A 103 14.76 -80.52 -16.91
N SER A 104 13.94 -80.69 -15.87
CA SER A 104 13.40 -81.97 -15.41
C SER A 104 12.02 -81.76 -14.77
N LEU A 105 11.15 -82.79 -14.83
CA LEU A 105 9.81 -82.79 -14.25
C LEU A 105 9.57 -84.11 -13.50
N ASP A 106 9.21 -84.03 -12.22
CA ASP A 106 8.62 -85.15 -11.48
C ASP A 106 7.08 -85.01 -11.48
N PRO A 107 6.34 -85.93 -12.14
CA PRO A 107 4.89 -85.86 -12.22
C PRO A 107 4.16 -86.47 -11.00
N ASN A 108 4.89 -87.00 -10.01
CA ASN A 108 4.31 -87.53 -8.76
C ASN A 108 5.31 -87.46 -7.59
N PRO A 109 5.64 -86.24 -7.12
CA PRO A 109 6.68 -86.03 -6.10
C PRO A 109 6.28 -86.67 -4.75
N PRO A 110 7.17 -87.45 -4.10
CA PRO A 110 6.82 -88.41 -3.04
C PRO A 110 6.37 -87.81 -1.69
N LEU A 111 6.13 -86.50 -1.62
CA LEU A 111 5.73 -85.75 -0.42
C LEU A 111 4.49 -84.85 -0.64
N ARG A 112 3.80 -84.95 -1.79
CA ARG A 112 2.53 -84.24 -2.04
C ARG A 112 1.42 -85.19 -2.48
N SER A 113 0.21 -84.66 -2.64
CA SER A 113 -0.96 -85.39 -3.13
C SER A 113 -0.95 -85.52 -4.65
N ASP A 114 -1.70 -86.50 -5.16
CA ASP A 114 -2.01 -86.65 -6.60
C ASP A 114 -2.36 -85.31 -7.25
N GLY A 115 -1.80 -85.06 -8.44
CA GLY A 115 -1.99 -83.81 -9.19
C GLY A 115 -0.87 -82.78 -9.04
N TRP A 116 -0.01 -82.89 -8.03
CA TRP A 116 1.19 -82.04 -7.92
C TRP A 116 2.34 -82.50 -8.83
N ILE A 117 3.10 -81.52 -9.33
CA ILE A 117 4.35 -81.72 -10.07
C ILE A 117 5.49 -80.93 -9.43
N GLU A 118 6.73 -81.41 -9.57
CA GLU A 118 7.95 -80.64 -9.31
C GLU A 118 8.74 -80.42 -10.60
N MET A 119 9.39 -79.25 -10.72
CA MET A 119 10.11 -78.82 -11.92
C MET A 119 11.47 -78.24 -11.54
N ASP A 120 12.54 -78.72 -12.20
CA ASP A 120 13.89 -78.13 -12.15
C ASP A 120 14.04 -77.11 -13.29
N LYS A 121 14.49 -75.89 -12.98
CA LYS A 121 14.54 -74.72 -13.87
C LYS A 121 13.26 -74.53 -14.70
N PRO A 122 12.12 -74.27 -14.04
CA PRO A 122 10.86 -73.97 -14.71
C PRO A 122 10.97 -72.69 -15.55
N GLU A 123 10.30 -72.71 -16.70
CA GLU A 123 10.03 -71.56 -17.55
C GLU A 123 8.56 -71.64 -17.96
N VAL A 124 7.75 -70.74 -17.41
CA VAL A 124 6.29 -70.69 -17.57
C VAL A 124 5.93 -69.44 -18.36
N GLU A 125 5.13 -69.57 -19.41
CA GLU A 125 4.58 -68.46 -20.17
C GLU A 125 3.06 -68.40 -20.02
N LEU A 126 2.55 -67.22 -19.70
CA LEU A 126 1.12 -66.91 -19.60
C LEU A 126 0.76 -65.88 -20.68
N TYR A 127 -0.39 -66.05 -21.33
CA TYR A 127 -0.86 -65.19 -22.42
C TYR A 127 -2.19 -64.54 -22.02
N LEU A 128 -2.16 -63.26 -21.65
CA LEU A 128 -3.29 -62.52 -21.07
C LEU A 128 -3.61 -61.31 -21.94
N GLY A 129 -4.80 -61.25 -22.53
CA GLY A 129 -5.19 -60.15 -23.44
C GLY A 129 -4.17 -59.92 -24.57
N ASN A 130 -3.49 -58.78 -24.53
CA ASN A 130 -2.39 -58.36 -25.42
C ASN A 130 -1.00 -58.38 -24.74
N LYS A 131 -0.81 -59.17 -23.67
CA LYS A 131 0.44 -59.27 -22.90
C LYS A 131 0.91 -60.73 -22.81
N LYS A 132 2.23 -60.91 -22.74
CA LYS A 132 2.88 -62.18 -22.43
C LYS A 132 3.67 -62.02 -21.13
N ILE A 133 3.42 -62.90 -20.15
CA ILE A 133 4.20 -62.98 -18.92
C ILE A 133 5.09 -64.21 -19.00
N VAL A 134 6.37 -64.08 -18.69
CA VAL A 134 7.34 -65.18 -18.60
C VAL A 134 7.86 -65.27 -17.18
N ILE A 135 7.71 -66.42 -16.53
CA ILE A 135 8.16 -66.67 -15.16
C ILE A 135 9.25 -67.74 -15.18
N THR A 136 10.40 -67.45 -14.56
CA THR A 136 11.54 -68.37 -14.43
C THR A 136 11.99 -68.45 -12.98
N GLY A 137 12.66 -69.55 -12.61
CA GLY A 137 13.28 -69.75 -11.30
C GLY A 137 14.20 -70.97 -11.29
N ASN A 138 14.78 -71.30 -10.13
CA ASN A 138 15.63 -72.48 -9.97
C ASN A 138 14.80 -73.76 -9.86
N SER A 139 13.67 -73.72 -9.15
CA SER A 139 12.75 -74.85 -8.98
C SER A 139 11.31 -74.37 -8.84
N ALA A 140 10.33 -75.26 -9.08
CA ALA A 140 8.92 -75.00 -8.76
C ALA A 140 8.18 -76.25 -8.31
N ALA A 141 7.12 -76.03 -7.53
CA ALA A 141 6.16 -77.03 -7.11
C ALA A 141 4.74 -76.51 -7.39
N ALA A 142 3.96 -77.21 -8.20
CA ALA A 142 2.63 -76.75 -8.62
C ALA A 142 1.59 -77.86 -8.64
N ASN A 143 0.36 -77.54 -8.25
CA ASN A 143 -0.82 -78.35 -8.49
C ASN A 143 -1.26 -78.18 -9.96
N ALA A 144 -1.22 -79.26 -10.74
CA ALA A 144 -1.43 -79.24 -12.18
C ALA A 144 -2.40 -80.32 -12.72
N PRO A 145 -3.60 -80.51 -12.13
CA PRO A 145 -4.46 -81.67 -12.37
C PRO A 145 -5.00 -81.79 -13.80
N LYS A 146 -4.95 -80.70 -14.58
CA LYS A 146 -5.33 -80.65 -16.00
C LYS A 146 -4.19 -80.26 -16.94
N ARG A 147 -2.93 -80.30 -16.49
CA ARG A 147 -1.76 -79.64 -17.11
C ARG A 147 -1.85 -78.10 -17.16
N ILE A 148 -2.79 -77.51 -16.43
CA ILE A 148 -2.82 -76.09 -16.09
C ILE A 148 -2.20 -75.98 -14.70
N LEU A 149 -1.25 -75.07 -14.50
CA LEU A 149 -0.74 -74.72 -13.19
C LEU A 149 -1.85 -73.93 -12.45
N GLU A 150 -2.58 -74.58 -11.56
CA GLU A 150 -3.73 -73.99 -10.85
C GLU A 150 -3.27 -73.23 -9.59
N SER A 151 -2.31 -73.76 -8.83
CA SER A 151 -1.64 -73.07 -7.71
C SER A 151 -0.25 -73.66 -7.44
N GLY A 152 0.64 -72.92 -6.76
CA GLY A 152 2.00 -73.42 -6.47
C GLY A 152 2.99 -72.40 -5.92
N SER A 153 4.26 -72.81 -5.85
CA SER A 153 5.42 -71.94 -5.62
C SER A 153 6.48 -72.09 -6.70
N ILE A 154 7.21 -71.02 -6.93
CA ILE A 154 8.43 -70.96 -7.73
C ILE A 154 9.51 -70.37 -6.82
N ASP A 155 10.66 -71.02 -6.75
CA ASP A 155 11.64 -70.88 -5.67
C ASP A 155 13.06 -70.74 -6.23
N GLY A 156 13.79 -69.74 -5.71
CA GLY A 156 15.16 -69.38 -6.06
C GLY A 156 15.29 -68.60 -7.37
N ASN A 157 15.96 -67.45 -7.35
CA ASN A 157 16.23 -66.60 -8.52
C ASN A 157 14.98 -66.33 -9.39
N VAL A 158 13.83 -66.10 -8.75
CA VAL A 158 12.55 -65.98 -9.44
C VAL A 158 12.50 -64.67 -10.20
N ARG A 159 12.21 -64.74 -11.50
CA ARG A 159 12.03 -63.57 -12.36
C ARG A 159 10.74 -63.68 -13.16
N VAL A 160 9.91 -62.65 -13.04
CA VAL A 160 8.68 -62.46 -13.82
C VAL A 160 8.93 -61.30 -14.80
N LEU A 161 8.93 -61.60 -16.10
CA LEU A 161 9.10 -60.64 -17.19
C LEU A 161 7.75 -60.42 -17.88
N VAL A 162 7.40 -59.16 -18.14
CA VAL A 162 6.16 -58.77 -18.82
C VAL A 162 6.48 -58.18 -20.17
N PHE A 163 5.91 -58.71 -21.24
CA PHE A 163 6.05 -58.24 -22.61
C PHE A 163 4.70 -57.82 -23.20
N GLU A 164 4.72 -56.92 -24.17
CA GLU A 164 3.53 -56.55 -24.94
C GLU A 164 3.45 -57.34 -26.25
N ILE A 165 2.21 -57.62 -26.68
CA ILE A 165 1.88 -58.26 -27.94
C ILE A 165 1.17 -57.21 -28.79
N ASN A 166 1.86 -56.68 -29.79
CA ASN A 166 1.34 -55.73 -30.76
C ASN A 166 1.09 -56.43 -32.11
N ASP A 167 0.49 -55.73 -33.09
CA ASP A 167 0.15 -56.30 -34.41
C ASP A 167 1.33 -56.94 -35.16
N THR A 168 2.57 -56.56 -34.81
CA THR A 168 3.82 -57.07 -35.39
C THR A 168 4.46 -58.22 -34.60
N GLY A 169 3.94 -58.57 -33.41
CA GLY A 169 4.49 -59.60 -32.54
C GLY A 169 4.76 -59.13 -31.10
N ILE A 170 5.54 -59.93 -30.37
CA ILE A 170 5.96 -59.65 -28.98
C ILE A 170 7.09 -58.62 -28.97
N THR A 171 7.14 -57.71 -27.99
CA THR A 171 8.23 -56.72 -27.85
C THR A 171 9.56 -57.36 -27.45
N ASP A 172 10.68 -56.93 -28.06
CA ASP A 172 12.02 -57.44 -27.74
C ASP A 172 12.50 -57.10 -26.31
N LYS A 173 11.96 -56.02 -25.73
CA LYS A 173 12.21 -55.61 -24.34
C LYS A 173 10.95 -55.87 -23.49
N PRO A 174 11.08 -56.36 -22.24
CA PRO A 174 9.97 -56.37 -21.30
C PRO A 174 9.60 -54.94 -20.85
N LEU A 175 8.32 -54.71 -20.62
CA LEU A 175 7.77 -53.50 -19.99
C LEU A 175 8.12 -53.43 -18.49
N MET A 176 8.23 -54.61 -17.85
CA MET A 176 8.40 -54.77 -16.42
C MET A 176 9.15 -56.07 -16.12
N GLU A 177 10.09 -56.01 -15.17
CA GLU A 177 10.73 -57.17 -14.55
C GLU A 177 10.49 -57.12 -13.03
N LEU A 178 9.98 -58.20 -12.46
CA LEU A 178 9.92 -58.45 -11.00
C LEU A 178 10.92 -59.57 -10.67
N GLN A 179 11.82 -59.31 -9.71
CA GLN A 179 12.81 -60.25 -9.18
C GLN A 179 12.49 -60.55 -7.71
N THR A 180 12.54 -61.82 -7.30
CA THR A 180 12.37 -62.26 -5.90
C THR A 180 13.00 -63.64 -5.63
N THR A 181 13.05 -64.06 -4.37
CA THR A 181 13.55 -65.38 -3.98
C THR A 181 12.45 -66.45 -3.98
N ILE A 182 11.19 -66.09 -3.72
CA ILE A 182 10.04 -67.01 -3.71
C ILE A 182 8.81 -66.26 -4.22
N ALA A 183 8.11 -66.84 -5.20
CA ALA A 183 6.78 -66.38 -5.61
C ALA A 183 5.78 -67.53 -5.47
N LYS A 184 4.67 -67.28 -4.77
CA LYS A 184 3.52 -68.20 -4.65
C LYS A 184 2.36 -67.65 -5.47
N PHE A 185 1.56 -68.53 -6.05
CA PHE A 185 0.38 -68.16 -6.83
C PHE A 185 -0.79 -69.10 -6.54
N ASP A 186 -2.00 -68.56 -6.55
CA ASP A 186 -3.25 -69.32 -6.55
C ASP A 186 -4.26 -68.69 -7.53
N ASN A 187 -4.46 -69.37 -8.65
CA ASN A 187 -5.31 -68.91 -9.76
C ASN A 187 -6.81 -69.19 -9.53
N LEU A 188 -7.19 -69.78 -8.39
CA LEU A 188 -8.60 -69.95 -7.99
C LEU A 188 -9.13 -68.72 -7.23
N ILE A 189 -8.24 -67.97 -6.57
CA ILE A 189 -8.56 -66.76 -5.77
C ILE A 189 -7.87 -65.49 -6.29
N GLY A 190 -7.11 -65.59 -7.39
CA GLY A 190 -6.44 -64.45 -8.02
C GLY A 190 -5.31 -63.85 -7.18
N GLU A 191 -4.64 -64.64 -6.31
CA GLU A 191 -3.57 -64.14 -5.42
C GLU A 191 -2.16 -64.52 -5.91
N ILE A 192 -1.24 -63.55 -5.89
CA ILE A 192 0.20 -63.74 -6.00
C ILE A 192 0.86 -63.20 -4.73
N ASN A 193 1.75 -63.98 -4.11
CA ASN A 193 2.35 -63.68 -2.81
C ASN A 193 3.86 -63.95 -2.83
N CYS A 194 4.68 -62.91 -2.66
CA CYS A 194 6.15 -62.98 -2.63
C CYS A 194 6.64 -62.57 -1.22
N PRO A 195 6.85 -63.52 -0.29
CA PRO A 195 7.04 -63.22 1.13
C PRO A 195 8.45 -62.72 1.51
N GLY A 196 9.36 -62.61 0.54
CA GLY A 196 10.73 -62.10 0.73
C GLY A 196 10.91 -60.68 0.20
N GLU A 197 12.16 -60.35 -0.12
CA GLU A 197 12.51 -59.15 -0.90
C GLU A 197 11.96 -59.23 -2.32
N VAL A 198 11.52 -58.09 -2.84
CA VAL A 198 11.08 -57.89 -4.22
C VAL A 198 11.78 -56.67 -4.82
N ARG A 199 12.20 -56.79 -6.08
CA ARG A 199 12.66 -55.68 -6.92
C ARG A 199 11.83 -55.64 -8.18
N ILE A 200 11.13 -54.54 -8.42
CA ILE A 200 10.41 -54.26 -9.65
C ILE A 200 11.20 -53.22 -10.45
N THR A 201 11.33 -53.40 -11.76
CA THR A 201 12.07 -52.49 -12.67
C THR A 201 11.33 -52.36 -13.99
N SER A 202 11.26 -51.15 -14.53
CA SER A 202 10.59 -50.81 -15.80
C SER A 202 11.37 -49.77 -16.61
N ASP A 203 10.78 -49.24 -17.69
CA ASP A 203 11.36 -48.13 -18.47
C ASP A 203 11.38 -46.78 -17.71
N THR A 204 10.59 -46.61 -16.64
CA THR A 204 10.43 -45.31 -15.94
C THR A 204 10.67 -45.35 -14.43
N HIS A 205 10.72 -46.53 -13.79
CA HIS A 205 10.87 -46.65 -12.34
C HIS A 205 11.52 -47.95 -11.88
N VAL A 206 12.07 -47.91 -10.67
CA VAL A 206 12.52 -49.06 -9.87
C VAL A 206 11.84 -49.00 -8.50
N LEU A 207 11.27 -50.09 -8.03
CA LEU A 207 10.69 -50.23 -6.69
C LEU A 207 11.40 -51.39 -5.98
N GLU A 208 11.86 -51.15 -4.76
CA GLU A 208 12.42 -52.18 -3.87
C GLU A 208 11.67 -52.18 -2.54
N GLY A 209 11.43 -53.38 -2.00
CA GLY A 209 10.71 -53.59 -0.75
C GLY A 209 10.50 -55.07 -0.45
N ARG A 210 9.65 -55.37 0.53
CA ARG A 210 9.49 -56.73 1.08
C ARG A 210 8.01 -57.10 1.30
N LYS A 211 7.70 -58.40 1.17
CA LYS A 211 6.37 -59.01 1.33
C LYS A 211 5.30 -58.40 0.41
N LEU A 212 5.40 -58.71 -0.89
CA LEU A 212 4.40 -58.30 -1.88
C LEU A 212 3.22 -59.27 -1.91
N SER A 213 2.00 -58.77 -1.76
CA SER A 213 0.75 -59.46 -2.07
C SER A 213 0.00 -58.69 -3.16
N VAL A 214 -0.50 -59.42 -4.17
CA VAL A 214 -1.34 -58.90 -5.24
C VAL A 214 -2.58 -59.77 -5.31
N ARG A 215 -3.77 -59.16 -5.21
CA ARG A 215 -5.05 -59.84 -5.39
C ARG A 215 -5.85 -59.21 -6.52
N PHE A 216 -6.24 -60.06 -7.46
CA PHE A 216 -7.01 -59.76 -8.65
C PHE A 216 -8.43 -60.33 -8.56
N ASN A 217 -9.37 -59.75 -9.32
CA ASN A 217 -10.73 -60.24 -9.50
C ASN A 217 -10.99 -60.51 -10.99
N ASP A 218 -10.86 -61.78 -11.36
CA ASP A 218 -11.03 -62.34 -12.70
C ASP A 218 -12.40 -62.08 -13.35
N LEU A 219 -13.44 -61.77 -12.56
CA LEU A 219 -14.80 -61.53 -13.05
C LEU A 219 -15.09 -60.04 -13.32
N GLU A 220 -14.35 -59.14 -12.69
CA GLU A 220 -14.53 -57.68 -12.83
C GLU A 220 -13.29 -56.99 -13.45
N GLU A 221 -12.32 -57.78 -13.91
CA GLU A 221 -11.07 -57.33 -14.56
C GLU A 221 -10.34 -56.24 -13.77
N ARG A 222 -10.33 -56.38 -12.43
CA ARG A 222 -9.89 -55.35 -11.48
C ARG A 222 -8.88 -55.85 -10.44
N ILE A 223 -7.86 -55.02 -10.12
CA ILE A 223 -7.05 -55.16 -8.91
C ILE A 223 -7.91 -54.91 -7.67
N GLU A 224 -8.05 -55.87 -6.77
CA GLU A 224 -8.72 -55.67 -5.48
C GLU A 224 -7.76 -55.29 -4.35
N LEU A 225 -6.47 -55.62 -4.51
CA LEU A 225 -5.39 -55.22 -3.60
C LEU A 225 -4.04 -55.32 -4.31
N VAL A 226 -3.19 -54.32 -4.16
CA VAL A 226 -1.73 -54.51 -4.14
C VAL A 226 -1.24 -54.02 -2.78
N GLN A 227 -0.48 -54.84 -2.08
CA GLN A 227 0.09 -54.52 -0.78
C GLN A 227 1.55 -54.93 -0.73
N LEU A 228 2.40 -54.02 -0.24
CA LEU A 228 3.79 -54.25 0.08
C LEU A 228 3.95 -53.80 1.54
N GLU A 229 4.16 -54.72 2.48
CA GLU A 229 4.18 -54.38 3.92
C GLU A 229 5.29 -53.39 4.29
N GLU A 230 6.43 -53.48 3.60
CA GLU A 230 7.65 -52.72 3.88
C GLU A 230 8.22 -52.21 2.54
N LEU A 231 8.22 -50.89 2.31
CA LEU A 231 8.76 -50.26 1.11
C LEU A 231 10.14 -49.66 1.40
N ASP A 232 11.19 -50.12 0.72
CA ASP A 232 12.54 -49.58 0.90
C ASP A 232 12.75 -48.30 0.09
N TYR A 233 12.32 -48.27 -1.18
CA TYR A 233 12.12 -47.04 -1.97
C TYR A 233 11.37 -47.29 -3.28
N ILE A 234 10.86 -46.22 -3.88
CA ILE A 234 10.63 -46.13 -5.33
C ILE A 234 11.52 -45.04 -5.90
N LEU A 235 12.26 -45.33 -6.97
CA LEU A 235 13.06 -44.40 -7.75
C LEU A 235 12.44 -44.23 -9.13
N LEU A 236 12.36 -42.98 -9.59
CA LEU A 236 11.73 -42.57 -10.84
C LEU A 236 12.73 -41.91 -11.77
N SER A 237 12.61 -42.14 -13.07
CA SER A 237 13.49 -41.61 -14.11
C SER A 237 12.73 -40.91 -15.23
N PRO A 238 13.18 -39.74 -15.73
CA PRO A 238 12.53 -39.01 -16.81
C PRO A 238 12.61 -39.78 -18.14
N ASN A 239 11.47 -39.94 -18.82
CA ASN A 239 11.37 -40.73 -20.05
C ASN A 239 11.82 -39.95 -21.30
N ASN A 240 13.14 -39.93 -21.54
CA ASN A 240 13.79 -39.20 -22.65
C ASN A 240 13.53 -39.83 -24.04
N LYS A 241 12.29 -39.74 -24.55
CA LYS A 241 11.88 -40.22 -25.90
C LYS A 241 11.07 -39.20 -26.70
N THR A 242 11.59 -37.99 -26.91
CA THR A 242 11.04 -37.01 -27.88
C THR A 242 11.64 -37.20 -29.28
N THR A 243 10.83 -37.69 -30.22
CA THR A 243 11.16 -37.66 -31.66
C THR A 243 10.42 -36.49 -32.33
N PRO A 244 11.09 -35.57 -33.05
CA PRO A 244 10.45 -34.39 -33.61
C PRO A 244 9.52 -34.75 -34.78
N SER A 245 8.20 -34.66 -34.55
CA SER A 245 7.20 -34.82 -35.61
C SER A 245 6.97 -33.50 -36.34
N SER A 246 7.03 -33.54 -37.67
CA SER A 246 6.94 -32.37 -38.55
C SER A 246 5.53 -31.77 -38.63
N VAL A 247 5.46 -30.47 -38.90
CA VAL A 247 4.22 -29.73 -39.18
C VAL A 247 3.40 -30.40 -40.28
N ALA A 248 2.13 -30.67 -39.99
CA ALA A 248 1.12 -31.04 -40.97
C ALA A 248 -0.14 -30.20 -40.75
N THR A 249 -0.33 -29.18 -41.60
CA THR A 249 -1.52 -28.33 -41.58
C THR A 249 -2.74 -29.11 -42.10
N ASN A 250 -3.90 -28.98 -41.46
CA ASN A 250 -5.16 -28.94 -42.23
C ASN A 250 -6.35 -28.35 -41.47
N THR A 251 -7.15 -27.64 -42.27
CA THR A 251 -8.43 -26.99 -42.01
C THR A 251 -9.49 -27.83 -41.27
N ALA A 252 -10.25 -27.17 -40.39
CA ALA A 252 -11.53 -27.68 -39.89
C ALA A 252 -12.67 -27.47 -40.92
N PRO A 253 -13.74 -28.29 -40.87
CA PRO A 253 -15.08 -27.93 -41.33
C PRO A 253 -15.99 -27.50 -40.16
N VAL A 254 -17.10 -26.84 -40.50
CA VAL A 254 -18.11 -26.27 -39.58
C VAL A 254 -19.40 -27.12 -39.59
N ALA A 255 -20.30 -26.86 -38.63
CA ALA A 255 -21.69 -27.35 -38.49
C ALA A 255 -21.86 -28.68 -37.74
N ALA A 256 -22.93 -28.87 -36.95
CA ALA A 256 -23.88 -27.91 -36.35
C ALA A 256 -24.55 -28.55 -35.11
N ALA A 257 -25.23 -27.75 -34.29
CA ALA A 257 -26.04 -28.24 -33.18
C ALA A 257 -27.50 -28.43 -33.61
N GLU A 258 -28.09 -29.58 -33.27
CA GLU A 258 -29.53 -29.75 -33.12
C GLU A 258 -29.82 -30.44 -31.79
N THR A 259 -30.85 -29.98 -31.10
CA THR A 259 -31.38 -30.53 -29.85
C THR A 259 -32.70 -31.24 -30.11
N ASP A 260 -32.93 -32.40 -29.48
CA ASP A 260 -34.14 -32.60 -28.64
C ASP A 260 -34.12 -33.95 -27.87
N PRO A 261 -35.00 -34.14 -26.85
CA PRO A 261 -34.66 -34.96 -25.69
C PRO A 261 -35.49 -36.25 -25.50
N PHE A 262 -35.13 -36.98 -24.42
CA PHE A 262 -35.90 -38.03 -23.73
C PHE A 262 -36.25 -39.32 -24.48
N SER A 263 -35.61 -40.41 -24.06
CA SER A 263 -36.33 -41.64 -23.72
C SER A 263 -35.65 -42.34 -22.55
N SER A 264 -36.42 -42.80 -21.56
CA SER A 264 -35.92 -43.51 -20.39
C SER A 264 -36.25 -45.00 -20.45
N SER A 265 -35.24 -45.85 -20.21
CA SER A 265 -35.42 -47.28 -19.98
C SER A 265 -34.32 -47.79 -19.06
N GLN A 266 -34.70 -48.47 -17.98
CA GLN A 266 -33.74 -49.01 -17.01
C GLN A 266 -33.02 -50.24 -17.58
N SER A 267 -31.68 -50.21 -17.56
CA SER A 267 -30.86 -51.41 -17.48
C SER A 267 -29.80 -51.18 -16.40
N VAL A 268 -29.84 -51.94 -15.31
CA VAL A 268 -28.78 -51.93 -14.29
C VAL A 268 -27.60 -52.74 -14.83
N ALA A 269 -26.84 -52.10 -15.70
CA ALA A 269 -25.47 -52.49 -16.02
C ALA A 269 -24.56 -51.73 -15.06
N THR A 270 -23.93 -52.43 -14.12
CA THR A 270 -22.93 -51.83 -13.24
C THR A 270 -21.69 -51.52 -14.08
N ALA A 271 -21.52 -50.26 -14.48
CA ALA A 271 -20.28 -49.82 -15.12
C ALA A 271 -19.09 -50.10 -14.19
N PRO A 272 -17.94 -50.56 -14.72
CA PRO A 272 -16.75 -50.78 -13.91
C PRO A 272 -16.35 -49.47 -13.23
N LYS A 273 -15.95 -49.53 -11.96
CA LYS A 273 -15.49 -48.36 -11.20
C LYS A 273 -14.01 -48.14 -11.49
N GLU A 274 -13.70 -47.02 -12.14
CA GLU A 274 -12.42 -46.78 -12.83
C GLU A 274 -11.30 -46.21 -11.94
N PHE A 275 -11.61 -45.85 -10.69
CA PHE A 275 -10.70 -45.11 -9.80
C PHE A 275 -10.00 -46.02 -8.78
N TYR A 276 -8.76 -45.66 -8.46
CA TYR A 276 -7.93 -46.29 -7.42
C TYR A 276 -7.33 -45.23 -6.50
N ILE A 277 -6.94 -45.67 -5.30
CA ILE A 277 -6.15 -44.87 -4.36
C ILE A 277 -4.92 -45.67 -3.92
N ALA A 278 -3.74 -45.14 -4.22
CA ALA A 278 -2.49 -45.60 -3.62
C ALA A 278 -2.29 -44.87 -2.29
N THR A 279 -1.73 -45.58 -1.30
CA THR A 279 -1.46 -45.10 0.04
C THR A 279 -0.06 -45.55 0.45
N PHE A 280 0.78 -44.59 0.82
CA PHE A 280 2.05 -44.80 1.49
C PHE A 280 1.88 -44.35 2.94
N ASP A 281 2.19 -45.23 3.89
CA ASP A 281 1.98 -44.99 5.31
C ASP A 281 3.29 -44.84 6.09
N LYS A 282 3.28 -43.95 7.09
CA LYS A 282 4.34 -43.57 8.03
C LYS A 282 5.58 -42.94 7.39
N ASN A 283 5.94 -41.75 7.88
CA ASN A 283 7.21 -41.09 7.60
C ASN A 283 7.57 -41.05 6.09
N VAL A 284 6.62 -40.61 5.27
CA VAL A 284 6.80 -40.50 3.83
C VAL A 284 7.72 -39.33 3.50
N THR A 285 8.79 -39.62 2.76
CA THR A 285 9.73 -38.62 2.26
C THR A 285 9.83 -38.72 0.73
N ILE A 286 9.83 -37.57 0.07
CA ILE A 286 9.90 -37.43 -1.38
C ILE A 286 11.05 -36.48 -1.71
N GLN A 287 12.02 -36.92 -2.51
CA GLN A 287 13.24 -36.19 -2.84
C GLN A 287 13.39 -36.05 -4.37
N GLN A 288 13.77 -34.88 -4.88
CA GLN A 288 14.19 -34.70 -6.27
C GLN A 288 15.70 -34.46 -6.38
N GLY A 289 16.34 -35.19 -7.30
CA GLY A 289 17.79 -35.22 -7.54
C GLY A 289 18.52 -36.18 -6.62
N LEU A 290 19.35 -37.06 -7.19
CA LEU A 290 20.20 -37.99 -6.45
C LEU A 290 21.55 -37.36 -6.06
N THR A 291 22.06 -36.45 -6.88
CA THR A 291 23.40 -35.86 -6.73
C THR A 291 23.42 -34.50 -6.02
N LYS A 292 22.33 -33.73 -6.15
CA LYS A 292 22.10 -32.47 -5.42
C LYS A 292 20.63 -32.42 -5.01
N ILE A 293 20.37 -32.59 -3.72
CA ILE A 293 19.03 -32.41 -3.16
C ILE A 293 18.67 -30.93 -3.22
N SER A 294 17.74 -30.57 -4.10
CA SER A 294 17.20 -29.20 -4.20
C SER A 294 15.74 -29.12 -3.79
N LYS A 295 14.95 -30.18 -3.99
CA LYS A 295 13.56 -30.28 -3.49
C LYS A 295 13.35 -31.49 -2.60
N LEU A 296 12.62 -31.28 -1.52
CA LEU A 296 12.24 -32.26 -0.51
C LEU A 296 10.79 -32.01 -0.07
N ALA A 297 10.00 -33.07 0.08
CA ALA A 297 8.70 -33.03 0.76
C ALA A 297 8.59 -34.17 1.77
N HIS A 298 7.91 -33.93 2.89
CA HIS A 298 7.93 -34.82 4.05
C HIS A 298 6.61 -34.77 4.83
N GLY A 299 6.11 -35.91 5.31
CA GLY A 299 4.86 -36.02 6.07
C GLY A 299 4.58 -37.46 6.54
N ASP A 300 3.50 -37.69 7.26
CA ASP A 300 3.20 -39.04 7.80
C ASP A 300 2.61 -39.98 6.76
N LYS A 301 1.78 -39.46 5.85
CA LYS A 301 1.03 -40.27 4.89
C LYS A 301 0.94 -39.56 3.55
N LEU A 302 1.05 -40.32 2.46
CA LEU A 302 0.83 -39.84 1.10
C LEU A 302 -0.27 -40.69 0.46
N THR A 303 -1.30 -40.07 -0.10
CA THR A 303 -2.30 -40.77 -0.93
C THR A 303 -2.40 -40.18 -2.33
N ILE A 304 -2.61 -41.05 -3.31
CA ILE A 304 -2.65 -40.69 -4.73
C ILE A 304 -3.89 -41.35 -5.34
N ALA A 305 -4.90 -40.54 -5.65
CA ALA A 305 -6.16 -40.96 -6.24
C ALA A 305 -6.16 -40.65 -7.75
N PHE A 306 -6.39 -41.67 -8.58
CA PHE A 306 -6.32 -41.59 -10.05
C PHE A 306 -7.37 -42.51 -10.70
N SER A 307 -7.58 -42.39 -12.01
CA SER A 307 -8.44 -43.30 -12.79
C SER A 307 -7.66 -44.08 -13.85
N ASN A 308 -8.20 -45.20 -14.34
CA ASN A 308 -7.65 -45.91 -15.50
C ASN A 308 -7.74 -45.11 -16.82
N GLU A 309 -8.52 -44.03 -16.88
CA GLU A 309 -8.51 -43.10 -18.03
C GLU A 309 -7.45 -42.00 -17.90
N SER A 310 -6.83 -41.79 -16.73
CA SER A 310 -5.82 -40.74 -16.58
C SER A 310 -4.63 -41.06 -17.48
N LYS A 311 -4.31 -40.13 -18.38
CA LYS A 311 -3.41 -40.43 -19.48
C LYS A 311 -1.98 -40.54 -19.00
N ASP A 312 -1.43 -41.74 -19.14
CA ASP A 312 -0.02 -41.91 -19.42
C ASP A 312 0.35 -40.99 -20.59
N THR A 313 1.39 -40.16 -20.44
CA THR A 313 1.68 -39.08 -21.41
C THR A 313 2.15 -39.59 -22.78
N THR A 314 2.26 -40.91 -22.96
CA THR A 314 2.61 -41.57 -24.23
C THR A 314 1.78 -42.84 -24.55
N ALA A 315 0.45 -42.72 -24.64
CA ALA A 315 -0.38 -43.73 -25.32
C ALA A 315 -1.54 -43.13 -26.15
N LYS A 316 -1.94 -43.80 -27.24
CA LYS A 316 -3.12 -43.46 -28.05
C LYS A 316 -4.12 -44.62 -28.05
N THR A 317 -5.40 -44.28 -28.10
CA THR A 317 -6.56 -45.19 -28.10
C THR A 317 -6.72 -46.00 -29.39
N TYR A 318 -7.30 -47.21 -29.30
CA TYR A 318 -8.56 -47.53 -30.01
C TYR A 318 -9.21 -48.88 -29.62
N TYR A 319 -10.55 -48.87 -29.63
CA TYR A 319 -11.54 -49.97 -29.71
C TYR A 319 -11.73 -50.99 -28.57
N GLU A 320 -13.01 -51.15 -28.21
CA GLU A 320 -13.57 -52.21 -27.37
C GLU A 320 -13.82 -53.50 -28.16
N ARG A 321 -13.68 -54.66 -27.49
CA ARG A 321 -14.52 -55.84 -27.76
C ARG A 321 -14.52 -56.78 -26.54
N PRO A 322 -15.67 -57.29 -26.08
CA PRO A 322 -15.69 -58.25 -24.97
C PRO A 322 -15.31 -59.66 -25.45
N ASP A 323 -14.28 -60.26 -24.84
CA ASP A 323 -13.92 -61.68 -24.99
C ASP A 323 -13.41 -62.22 -23.65
N THR A 324 -14.11 -63.20 -23.07
CA THR A 324 -13.90 -63.65 -21.68
C THR A 324 -12.62 -64.48 -21.50
N THR A 325 -11.51 -63.84 -21.12
CA THR A 325 -10.28 -64.49 -20.62
C THR A 325 -9.61 -63.65 -19.53
N MET A 326 -8.85 -64.28 -18.62
CA MET A 326 -8.24 -63.65 -17.44
C MET A 326 -7.45 -62.37 -17.76
N HIS A 327 -7.75 -61.28 -17.05
CA HIS A 327 -7.26 -59.92 -17.35
C HIS A 327 -6.60 -59.24 -16.11
N ILE A 328 -5.47 -59.76 -15.63
CA ILE A 328 -4.70 -59.11 -14.55
C ILE A 328 -4.26 -57.69 -15.01
N PRO A 329 -4.74 -56.58 -14.41
CA PRO A 329 -4.39 -55.25 -14.84
C PRO A 329 -3.06 -54.85 -14.21
N GLN A 330 -2.06 -54.64 -15.07
CA GLN A 330 -0.67 -54.46 -14.62
C GLN A 330 -0.34 -53.01 -14.20
N ILE A 331 -1.29 -52.09 -14.37
CA ILE A 331 -1.08 -50.64 -14.20
C ILE A 331 -0.94 -50.22 -12.73
N ALA A 332 -1.40 -51.05 -11.79
CA ALA A 332 -1.36 -50.83 -10.34
C ALA A 332 0.01 -50.39 -9.77
N LEU A 333 1.08 -51.08 -10.19
CA LEU A 333 2.41 -50.96 -9.58
C LEU A 333 3.24 -49.80 -10.15
N THR A 334 2.70 -49.07 -11.13
CA THR A 334 3.45 -48.08 -11.92
C THR A 334 2.95 -46.65 -11.70
N ILE A 335 1.63 -46.45 -11.85
CA ILE A 335 0.96 -45.14 -11.87
C ILE A 335 1.33 -44.23 -10.69
N PRO A 336 1.19 -44.64 -9.40
CA PRO A 336 1.33 -43.70 -8.30
C PRO A 336 2.71 -43.05 -8.23
N ALA A 337 3.76 -43.80 -8.56
CA ALA A 337 5.13 -43.28 -8.55
C ALA A 337 5.35 -42.26 -9.67
N THR A 338 4.93 -42.57 -10.92
CA THR A 338 5.07 -41.64 -12.06
C THR A 338 4.42 -40.28 -11.83
N ILE A 339 3.37 -40.20 -11.01
CA ILE A 339 2.67 -38.95 -10.74
C ILE A 339 3.33 -38.15 -9.60
N VAL A 340 4.02 -38.81 -8.66
CA VAL A 340 4.93 -38.11 -7.71
C VAL A 340 6.13 -37.49 -8.44
N ALA A 341 6.59 -38.09 -9.54
CA ALA A 341 7.53 -37.41 -10.42
C ALA A 341 6.87 -36.18 -11.08
N ALA A 342 5.64 -36.30 -11.58
CA ALA A 342 4.94 -35.20 -12.25
C ALA A 342 4.63 -33.99 -11.33
N THR A 343 4.31 -34.20 -10.04
CA THR A 343 4.08 -33.09 -9.09
C THR A 343 5.34 -32.29 -8.78
N LEU A 344 6.54 -32.91 -8.83
CA LEU A 344 7.80 -32.24 -8.53
C LEU A 344 8.55 -31.76 -9.77
N ALA A 345 8.45 -32.46 -10.90
CA ALA A 345 9.22 -32.22 -12.12
C ALA A 345 8.58 -31.18 -13.07
N ASN A 346 7.74 -30.27 -12.56
CA ASN A 346 7.17 -29.21 -13.40
C ASN A 346 8.28 -28.22 -13.84
N ASN A 347 8.73 -28.42 -15.07
CA ASN A 347 9.59 -27.55 -15.88
C ASN A 347 10.96 -27.09 -15.30
N GLN A 348 11.97 -27.95 -15.41
CA GLN A 348 13.25 -27.54 -16.00
C GLN A 348 14.03 -28.75 -16.54
N ILE A 349 14.90 -28.53 -17.54
CA ILE A 349 15.83 -29.55 -18.02
C ILE A 349 17.04 -29.56 -17.08
N ALA A 350 17.04 -30.44 -16.08
CA ALA A 350 18.22 -30.80 -15.31
C ALA A 350 18.70 -32.20 -15.70
N THR A 351 19.99 -32.50 -15.53
CA THR A 351 20.56 -33.78 -15.94
C THR A 351 20.34 -34.92 -14.92
N ASP A 352 19.48 -34.70 -13.92
CA ASP A 352 19.15 -35.62 -12.82
C ASP A 352 17.75 -35.31 -12.25
N ASP A 353 16.72 -35.25 -13.11
CA ASP A 353 15.30 -35.08 -12.71
C ASP A 353 14.71 -36.33 -12.02
N SER A 354 15.56 -37.17 -11.42
CA SER A 354 15.14 -38.39 -10.75
C SER A 354 14.40 -38.06 -9.44
N VAL A 355 13.34 -38.81 -9.15
CA VAL A 355 12.53 -38.62 -7.92
C VAL A 355 12.53 -39.90 -7.10
N LYS A 356 12.82 -39.79 -5.80
CA LYS A 356 12.84 -40.90 -4.86
C LYS A 356 11.73 -40.74 -3.81
N VAL A 357 10.95 -41.79 -3.61
CA VAL A 357 9.92 -41.92 -2.56
C VAL A 357 10.38 -42.99 -1.57
N THR A 358 10.27 -42.71 -0.26
CA THR A 358 10.53 -43.67 0.83
C THR A 358 9.48 -43.51 1.94
N CYS A 359 9.14 -44.57 2.65
CA CYS A 359 8.31 -44.53 3.86
C CYS A 359 8.75 -45.61 4.87
N GLU A 360 8.36 -45.47 6.14
CA GLU A 360 8.64 -46.48 7.19
C GLU A 360 7.57 -47.60 7.25
N GLY A 361 6.42 -47.38 6.63
CA GLY A 361 5.39 -48.40 6.45
C GLY A 361 5.39 -49.00 5.04
N GLY A 362 4.20 -49.40 4.62
CA GLY A 362 3.98 -50.08 3.36
C GLY A 362 3.32 -49.21 2.29
N LEU A 363 3.29 -49.75 1.08
CA LEU A 363 2.46 -49.29 -0.03
C LEU A 363 1.20 -50.16 -0.11
N THR A 364 0.02 -49.55 -0.11
CA THR A 364 -1.27 -50.21 -0.37
C THR A 364 -2.02 -49.50 -1.49
N LEU A 365 -2.47 -50.25 -2.49
CA LEU A 365 -3.37 -49.79 -3.56
C LEU A 365 -4.68 -50.57 -3.50
N ILE A 366 -5.79 -49.86 -3.50
CA ILE A 366 -7.15 -50.41 -3.56
C ILE A 366 -8.04 -49.60 -4.52
N PRO A 367 -9.15 -50.18 -5.04
CA PRO A 367 -10.19 -49.41 -5.71
C PRO A 367 -10.74 -48.29 -4.83
N LEU A 368 -10.99 -47.12 -5.42
CA LEU A 368 -11.49 -45.95 -4.71
C LEU A 368 -13.01 -45.81 -4.85
N TYR A 369 -13.71 -45.81 -3.71
CA TYR A 369 -15.17 -45.67 -3.64
C TYR A 369 -15.64 -44.46 -2.81
N ASP A 370 -14.71 -43.72 -2.22
CA ASP A 370 -14.99 -42.54 -1.40
C ASP A 370 -15.03 -41.30 -2.31
N GLU A 371 -16.25 -40.81 -2.59
CA GLU A 371 -16.49 -39.65 -3.45
C GLU A 371 -15.75 -38.39 -2.98
N THR A 372 -15.46 -38.26 -1.66
CA THR A 372 -14.73 -37.11 -1.11
C THR A 372 -13.24 -37.09 -1.45
N ARG A 373 -12.71 -38.19 -1.99
CA ARG A 373 -11.30 -38.40 -2.39
C ARG A 373 -11.09 -38.50 -3.90
N LEU A 374 -12.17 -38.52 -4.69
CA LEU A 374 -12.04 -38.53 -6.15
C LEU A 374 -11.31 -37.26 -6.64
N PRO A 375 -10.53 -37.34 -7.73
CA PRO A 375 -10.06 -36.18 -8.47
C PRO A 375 -11.21 -35.43 -9.15
N SER A 376 -11.03 -34.14 -9.44
CA SER A 376 -12.05 -33.29 -10.07
C SER A 376 -12.54 -33.78 -11.45
N SER A 377 -11.76 -34.58 -12.18
CA SER A 377 -12.20 -35.31 -13.38
C SER A 377 -11.52 -36.67 -13.52
N LYS A 378 -12.02 -37.53 -14.42
CA LYS A 378 -11.36 -38.81 -14.76
C LYS A 378 -9.94 -38.63 -15.31
N GLN A 379 -9.62 -37.48 -15.91
CA GLN A 379 -8.30 -37.19 -16.46
C GLN A 379 -7.32 -36.66 -15.40
N ASP A 380 -7.83 -36.23 -14.25
CA ASP A 380 -7.00 -35.71 -13.16
C ASP A 380 -6.51 -36.81 -12.21
N THR A 381 -5.39 -36.54 -11.56
CA THR A 381 -4.93 -37.21 -10.36
C THR A 381 -4.88 -36.23 -9.22
N ARG A 382 -5.36 -36.66 -8.05
CA ARG A 382 -5.29 -35.93 -6.79
C ARG A 382 -4.22 -36.55 -5.89
N VAL A 383 -3.21 -35.77 -5.54
CA VAL A 383 -2.11 -36.15 -4.64
C VAL A 383 -2.29 -35.42 -3.32
N GLU A 384 -2.28 -36.13 -2.20
CA GLU A 384 -2.48 -35.57 -0.85
C GLU A 384 -1.36 -36.05 0.09
N LEU A 385 -0.57 -35.11 0.63
CA LEU A 385 0.46 -35.34 1.65
C LEU A 385 -0.05 -34.80 3.00
N PHE A 386 -0.16 -35.69 3.99
CA PHE A 386 -0.71 -35.39 5.32
C PHE A 386 0.40 -35.19 6.34
N ALA A 387 0.16 -34.28 7.29
CA ALA A 387 1.04 -34.05 8.43
C ALA A 387 1.11 -35.24 9.38
N PHE A 388 2.16 -35.25 10.21
CA PHE A 388 2.18 -36.06 11.42
C PHE A 388 1.21 -35.50 12.44
N LYS A 389 0.84 -36.33 13.43
CA LYS A 389 -0.06 -35.94 14.52
C LYS A 389 0.43 -34.70 15.29
N ASP A 390 1.75 -34.56 15.44
CA ASP A 390 2.39 -33.56 16.29
C ASP A 390 3.45 -32.71 15.53
N GLU A 391 3.56 -32.84 14.20
CA GLU A 391 4.49 -32.09 13.32
C GLU A 391 3.87 -31.88 11.91
N PRO A 392 3.92 -30.68 11.30
CA PRO A 392 3.31 -30.42 10.00
C PRO A 392 3.97 -31.20 8.84
N ALA A 393 3.21 -31.44 7.77
CA ALA A 393 3.80 -31.81 6.49
C ALA A 393 4.58 -30.61 5.94
N THR A 394 5.72 -30.85 5.30
CA THR A 394 6.61 -29.78 4.81
C THR A 394 7.00 -29.97 3.34
N ILE A 395 7.26 -28.84 2.67
CA ILE A 395 7.99 -28.76 1.41
C ILE A 395 9.18 -27.82 1.62
N LEU A 396 10.32 -28.16 1.02
CA LEU A 396 11.47 -27.29 0.85
C LEU A 396 11.93 -27.34 -0.61
N ASP A 397 12.03 -26.19 -1.28
CA ASP A 397 12.74 -26.02 -2.54
C ASP A 397 13.85 -24.98 -2.33
N SER A 398 15.08 -25.49 -2.22
CA SER A 398 16.28 -24.70 -1.93
C SER A 398 16.81 -23.93 -3.15
N ASP A 399 16.48 -24.36 -4.36
CA ASP A 399 16.86 -23.63 -5.58
C ASP A 399 15.93 -22.45 -5.85
N ASN A 400 14.71 -22.49 -5.32
CA ASN A 400 13.73 -21.42 -5.40
C ASN A 400 13.47 -20.69 -4.06
N LEU A 401 14.28 -20.92 -3.01
CA LEU A 401 14.16 -20.28 -1.68
C LEU A 401 12.72 -20.36 -1.11
N LEU A 402 12.08 -21.52 -1.26
CA LEU A 402 10.69 -21.77 -0.85
C LEU A 402 10.65 -22.78 0.29
N SER A 403 9.84 -22.51 1.31
CA SER A 403 9.39 -23.51 2.28
C SER A 403 7.89 -23.40 2.50
N ALA A 404 7.18 -24.52 2.54
CA ALA A 404 5.75 -24.58 2.85
C ALA A 404 5.51 -25.58 3.99
N LYS A 405 4.51 -25.31 4.85
CA LYS A 405 4.09 -26.20 5.94
C LYS A 405 2.59 -26.19 6.11
N GLY A 406 1.99 -27.33 6.48
CA GLY A 406 0.56 -27.43 6.74
C GLY A 406 0.13 -28.75 7.36
N THR A 407 -1.17 -28.93 7.60
CA THR A 407 -1.79 -30.19 8.03
C THR A 407 -2.10 -31.12 6.85
N LEU A 408 -2.40 -30.52 5.69
CA LEU A 408 -2.62 -31.22 4.42
C LEU A 408 -2.14 -30.35 3.26
N LEU A 409 -1.36 -30.94 2.37
CA LEU A 409 -0.97 -30.41 1.07
C LEU A 409 -1.65 -31.25 -0.02
N ARG A 410 -2.42 -30.62 -0.92
CA ARG A 410 -3.05 -31.26 -2.08
C ARG A 410 -2.54 -30.65 -3.39
N PHE A 411 -2.35 -31.52 -4.39
CA PHE A 411 -2.21 -31.14 -5.79
C PHE A 411 -3.28 -31.85 -6.63
N GLU A 412 -3.82 -31.17 -7.64
CA GLU A 412 -4.59 -31.79 -8.71
C GLU A 412 -3.93 -31.52 -10.07
N LEU A 413 -3.64 -32.59 -10.82
CA LEU A 413 -2.91 -32.57 -12.10
C LEU A 413 -3.70 -33.34 -13.17
N PRO A 414 -3.82 -32.86 -14.43
CA PRO A 414 -3.20 -31.66 -14.99
C PRO A 414 -3.96 -30.35 -14.70
N GLY A 415 -5.02 -30.36 -13.88
CA GLY A 415 -5.74 -29.15 -13.45
C GLY A 415 -4.86 -28.02 -12.86
N ASN A 416 -3.66 -28.34 -12.40
CA ASN A 416 -2.65 -27.40 -11.89
C ASN A 416 -3.21 -26.52 -10.76
N LYS A 417 -3.94 -27.18 -9.85
CA LYS A 417 -4.47 -26.61 -8.60
C LYS A 417 -3.65 -27.12 -7.42
N ILE A 418 -3.36 -26.22 -6.49
CA ILE A 418 -2.62 -26.50 -5.26
C ILE A 418 -3.46 -25.96 -4.10
N ASP A 419 -3.72 -26.80 -3.09
CA ASP A 419 -4.34 -26.42 -1.82
C ASP A 419 -3.39 -26.74 -0.65
N LEU A 420 -3.17 -25.79 0.25
CA LEU A 420 -2.39 -25.96 1.47
C LEU A 420 -3.24 -25.56 2.68
N TYR A 421 -3.63 -26.55 3.49
CA TYR A 421 -4.44 -26.39 4.70
C TYR A 421 -3.56 -26.41 5.95
N GLY A 422 -3.96 -25.70 7.00
CA GLY A 422 -3.26 -25.75 8.27
C GLY A 422 -3.99 -25.07 9.43
N SER A 423 -3.28 -24.92 10.55
CA SER A 423 -3.75 -24.13 11.70
C SER A 423 -2.57 -23.49 12.46
N PRO A 424 -1.79 -22.61 11.79
CA PRO A 424 -1.97 -22.13 10.42
C PRO A 424 -1.28 -23.03 9.36
N ALA A 425 -1.58 -22.77 8.08
CA ALA A 425 -0.68 -23.08 6.97
C ALA A 425 0.40 -21.98 6.88
N GLU A 426 1.64 -22.34 6.61
CA GLU A 426 2.75 -21.39 6.43
C GLU A 426 3.35 -21.53 5.04
N LEU A 427 3.56 -20.40 4.34
CA LEU A 427 4.31 -20.34 3.09
C LEU A 427 5.38 -19.25 3.20
N TYR A 428 6.65 -19.64 3.10
CA TYR A 428 7.81 -18.77 3.14
C TYR A 428 8.52 -18.73 1.78
N LYS A 429 8.78 -17.52 1.27
CA LYS A 429 9.49 -17.26 0.01
C LYS A 429 10.13 -15.88 0.05
N ASP A 430 11.37 -15.75 -0.44
CA ASP A 430 12.05 -14.46 -0.68
C ASP A 430 11.91 -13.47 0.50
N SER A 431 12.24 -13.96 1.69
CA SER A 431 12.13 -13.26 2.98
C SER A 431 10.71 -12.88 3.45
N ILE A 432 9.66 -13.35 2.77
CA ILE A 432 8.25 -13.12 3.14
C ILE A 432 7.60 -14.41 3.63
N LEU A 433 6.90 -14.30 4.76
CA LEU A 433 6.08 -15.36 5.35
C LEU A 433 4.59 -15.00 5.18
N THR A 434 3.84 -15.86 4.48
CA THR A 434 2.37 -15.81 4.39
C THR A 434 1.79 -16.90 5.30
N SER A 435 0.71 -16.60 6.02
CA SER A 435 0.09 -17.51 6.98
C SER A 435 -1.42 -17.35 7.01
N ALA A 436 -2.18 -18.45 6.89
CA ALA A 436 -3.66 -18.46 6.88
C ALA A 436 -4.22 -19.84 7.29
N GLY A 437 -5.54 -20.02 7.31
CA GLY A 437 -6.16 -21.34 7.50
C GLY A 437 -6.05 -22.25 6.26
N HIS A 438 -6.21 -21.64 5.09
CA HIS A 438 -6.08 -22.29 3.78
C HIS A 438 -5.42 -21.33 2.79
N LEU A 439 -4.44 -21.80 2.02
CA LEU A 439 -3.76 -21.08 0.95
C LEU A 439 -3.88 -21.89 -0.34
N TRP A 440 -4.36 -21.30 -1.43
CA TRP A 440 -4.62 -22.05 -2.67
C TRP A 440 -4.37 -21.24 -3.95
N VAL A 441 -4.06 -21.94 -5.04
CA VAL A 441 -3.99 -21.37 -6.40
C VAL A 441 -4.50 -22.38 -7.42
N ALA A 442 -5.30 -21.93 -8.38
CA ALA A 442 -5.79 -22.67 -9.54
C ALA A 442 -5.29 -21.97 -10.83
N GLN A 443 -4.09 -22.34 -11.29
CA GLN A 443 -3.39 -21.58 -12.34
C GLN A 443 -4.15 -21.59 -13.68
N ASN A 444 -4.83 -22.69 -14.01
CA ASN A 444 -5.61 -22.81 -15.26
C ASN A 444 -6.87 -21.93 -15.27
N ASP A 445 -7.47 -21.68 -14.09
CA ASP A 445 -8.64 -20.82 -13.95
C ASP A 445 -8.28 -19.32 -13.93
N GLY A 446 -7.02 -19.01 -13.58
CA GLY A 446 -6.55 -17.63 -13.39
C GLY A 446 -6.93 -17.07 -12.03
N ALA A 447 -6.99 -17.90 -10.99
CA ALA A 447 -7.40 -17.52 -9.63
C ALA A 447 -6.51 -18.14 -8.54
N GLY A 448 -6.53 -17.54 -7.35
CA GLY A 448 -5.93 -18.05 -6.12
C GLY A 448 -6.46 -17.28 -4.91
N GLY A 449 -6.12 -17.73 -3.70
CA GLY A 449 -6.51 -17.00 -2.49
C GLY A 449 -5.92 -17.51 -1.19
N ALA A 450 -6.33 -16.83 -0.12
CA ALA A 450 -6.15 -17.21 1.27
C ALA A 450 -7.50 -17.14 1.98
N ASP A 451 -8.02 -18.27 2.46
CA ASP A 451 -9.34 -18.30 3.10
C ASP A 451 -9.20 -18.17 4.62
N GLY A 452 -10.02 -17.30 5.21
CA GLY A 452 -10.02 -16.99 6.63
C GLY A 452 -8.95 -15.97 7.04
N PRO A 453 -8.90 -15.62 8.33
CA PRO A 453 -7.94 -14.66 8.87
C PRO A 453 -6.51 -15.12 8.66
N GLY A 454 -5.63 -14.18 8.34
CA GLY A 454 -4.24 -14.47 8.02
C GLY A 454 -3.34 -13.24 8.06
N THR A 455 -2.04 -13.49 7.81
CA THR A 455 -1.00 -12.47 7.83
C THR A 455 0.01 -12.68 6.71
N MET A 456 0.66 -11.59 6.30
CA MET A 456 1.81 -11.61 5.41
C MET A 456 2.89 -10.69 6.00
N THR A 457 4.10 -11.20 6.19
CA THR A 457 5.19 -10.48 6.87
C THR A 457 6.45 -10.50 6.01
N SER A 458 6.94 -9.32 5.62
CA SER A 458 8.22 -9.14 4.94
C SER A 458 9.36 -8.90 5.90
N LYS A 459 10.50 -9.59 5.71
CA LYS A 459 11.78 -9.34 6.39
C LYS A 459 12.82 -8.86 5.39
N ALA A 460 12.59 -7.68 4.81
CA ALA A 460 13.47 -7.09 3.80
C ALA A 460 14.91 -6.84 4.32
N ASN A 461 15.06 -6.52 5.61
CA ASN A 461 16.32 -6.47 6.36
C ASN A 461 16.04 -6.64 7.86
N GLU A 462 17.06 -6.91 8.69
CA GLU A 462 16.88 -7.09 10.15
C GLU A 462 16.18 -5.91 10.87
N ASN A 463 16.28 -4.70 10.31
CA ASN A 463 15.70 -3.48 10.86
C ASN A 463 14.43 -2.97 10.13
N ARG A 464 13.91 -3.70 9.11
CA ARG A 464 12.69 -3.29 8.40
C ARG A 464 11.76 -4.49 8.14
N GLN A 465 10.67 -4.51 8.91
CA GLN A 465 9.60 -5.50 8.81
C GLN A 465 8.28 -4.81 8.48
N THR A 466 7.68 -5.22 7.36
CA THR A 466 6.34 -4.81 6.93
C THR A 466 5.37 -5.95 7.22
N THR A 467 4.19 -5.64 7.75
CA THR A 467 3.18 -6.65 8.11
C THR A 467 1.81 -6.26 7.58
N LEU A 468 1.18 -7.15 6.81
CA LEU A 468 -0.23 -7.12 6.47
C LEU A 468 -0.98 -8.17 7.31
N GLN A 469 -2.20 -7.84 7.72
CA GLN A 469 -3.15 -8.72 8.38
C GLN A 469 -4.53 -8.51 7.76
N TRP A 470 -5.35 -9.56 7.71
CA TRP A 470 -6.75 -9.54 7.25
C TRP A 470 -7.59 -10.51 8.09
N SER A 471 -8.90 -10.29 8.16
CA SER A 471 -9.80 -11.09 9.01
C SER A 471 -10.73 -12.06 8.28
N ASP A 472 -11.04 -11.85 6.99
CA ASP A 472 -11.96 -12.71 6.22
C ASP A 472 -11.24 -13.50 5.10
N GLY A 473 -10.44 -12.85 4.27
CA GLY A 473 -9.63 -13.55 3.25
C GLY A 473 -8.88 -12.65 2.28
N VAL A 474 -8.19 -13.26 1.31
CA VAL A 474 -7.50 -12.57 0.20
C VAL A 474 -7.76 -13.30 -1.12
N ASP A 475 -8.16 -12.55 -2.15
CA ASP A 475 -8.35 -13.04 -3.53
C ASP A 475 -7.18 -12.60 -4.43
N PHE A 476 -6.70 -13.50 -5.28
CA PHE A 476 -5.67 -13.23 -6.31
C PHE A 476 -6.24 -13.53 -7.71
N SER A 477 -6.18 -12.56 -8.63
CA SER A 477 -6.62 -12.74 -10.03
C SER A 477 -5.46 -12.57 -11.02
N PHE A 478 -5.43 -13.41 -12.06
CA PHE A 478 -4.35 -13.45 -13.05
C PHE A 478 -4.86 -13.29 -14.48
N ALA A 479 -4.08 -12.60 -15.32
CA ALA A 479 -4.34 -12.45 -16.74
C ALA A 479 -4.25 -13.80 -17.46
N LYS A 480 -5.33 -14.20 -18.16
CA LYS A 480 -5.38 -15.46 -18.94
C LYS A 480 -4.46 -15.38 -20.15
N SER A 481 -3.61 -16.40 -20.31
CA SER A 481 -2.49 -16.42 -21.26
C SER A 481 -2.70 -17.52 -22.30
N ASP A 482 -3.06 -17.14 -23.54
CA ASP A 482 -3.31 -18.06 -24.66
C ASP A 482 -2.09 -18.93 -25.06
N ASN A 483 -0.90 -18.65 -24.51
CA ASN A 483 0.37 -19.25 -24.92
C ASN A 483 1.14 -19.94 -23.78
N ASN A 484 0.43 -20.46 -22.77
CA ASN A 484 0.99 -21.29 -21.70
C ASN A 484 2.21 -20.66 -20.99
N LYS A 485 2.18 -19.34 -20.81
CA LYS A 485 3.09 -18.60 -19.94
C LYS A 485 2.36 -18.22 -18.67
N ASP A 486 3.04 -18.29 -17.53
CA ASP A 486 2.58 -17.83 -16.22
C ASP A 486 1.82 -16.49 -16.36
N GLY A 487 0.56 -16.48 -15.94
CA GLY A 487 -0.31 -15.31 -16.06
C GLY A 487 0.18 -14.19 -15.16
N ALA A 488 0.29 -12.97 -15.71
CA ALA A 488 0.62 -11.80 -14.91
C ALA A 488 -0.46 -11.59 -13.85
N LEU A 489 -0.05 -11.30 -12.61
CA LEU A 489 -0.96 -10.87 -11.55
C LEU A 489 -1.68 -9.59 -12.02
N GLN A 490 -3.01 -9.57 -11.89
CA GLN A 490 -3.89 -8.51 -12.39
C GLN A 490 -4.56 -7.74 -11.24
N SER A 491 -5.00 -8.44 -10.19
CA SER A 491 -5.44 -7.82 -8.94
C SER A 491 -5.21 -8.69 -7.71
N VAL A 492 -5.13 -8.02 -6.57
CA VAL A 492 -5.20 -8.61 -5.22
C VAL A 492 -6.30 -7.88 -4.46
N VAL A 493 -7.17 -8.59 -3.77
CA VAL A 493 -8.22 -8.00 -2.91
C VAL A 493 -8.13 -8.63 -1.53
N CYS A 494 -7.84 -7.83 -0.50
CA CYS A 494 -7.88 -8.27 0.90
C CYS A 494 -9.20 -7.83 1.54
N ASN A 495 -9.90 -8.76 2.19
CA ASN A 495 -11.24 -8.59 2.72
C ASN A 495 -11.27 -8.75 4.25
N GLY A 496 -12.00 -7.86 4.92
CA GLY A 496 -12.25 -7.87 6.37
C GLY A 496 -11.09 -7.34 7.19
N ASP A 497 -11.35 -6.34 8.05
CA ASP A 497 -10.42 -5.68 9.00
C ASP A 497 -8.94 -5.77 8.59
N VAL A 498 -8.60 -5.12 7.49
CA VAL A 498 -7.26 -5.13 6.90
C VAL A 498 -6.37 -4.13 7.62
N ILE A 499 -5.26 -4.62 8.17
CA ILE A 499 -4.25 -3.82 8.88
C ILE A 499 -2.90 -3.97 8.17
N LEU A 500 -2.29 -2.84 7.81
CA LEU A 500 -1.00 -2.76 7.13
C LEU A 500 -0.06 -1.83 7.91
N SER A 501 1.11 -2.33 8.32
CA SER A 501 2.09 -1.58 9.11
C SER A 501 3.52 -1.69 8.55
N ASP A 502 4.25 -0.56 8.47
CA ASP A 502 5.70 -0.49 8.26
C ASP A 502 6.33 0.66 9.06
N GLN A 503 7.32 0.31 9.90
CA GLN A 503 8.15 1.24 10.68
C GLN A 503 7.40 2.32 11.51
N GLY A 504 6.14 2.10 11.90
CA GLY A 504 5.33 3.04 12.68
C GLY A 504 4.23 3.76 11.90
N ASN A 505 4.24 3.63 10.57
CA ASN A 505 3.14 4.00 9.70
C ASN A 505 2.14 2.83 9.66
N ASP A 506 0.85 3.12 9.86
CA ASP A 506 -0.23 2.13 9.94
C ASP A 506 -1.40 2.54 9.02
N ILE A 507 -1.99 1.58 8.30
CA ILE A 507 -3.25 1.76 7.56
C ILE A 507 -4.24 0.68 8.01
N LEU A 508 -5.45 1.10 8.34
CA LEU A 508 -6.57 0.25 8.73
C LEU A 508 -7.76 0.55 7.81
N CYS A 509 -8.39 -0.49 7.24
CA CYS A 509 -9.54 -0.39 6.35
C CYS A 509 -10.35 -1.71 6.33
N GLU A 510 -11.59 -1.70 5.82
CA GLU A 510 -12.41 -2.92 5.72
C GLU A 510 -12.05 -3.77 4.50
N GLN A 511 -11.55 -3.14 3.42
CA GLN A 511 -11.10 -3.81 2.20
C GLN A 511 -9.93 -3.03 1.57
N LEU A 512 -8.95 -3.76 1.04
CA LEU A 512 -7.82 -3.20 0.27
C LEU A 512 -7.70 -3.94 -1.07
N GLU A 513 -7.96 -3.23 -2.18
CA GLU A 513 -7.77 -3.72 -3.54
C GLU A 513 -6.51 -3.10 -4.16
N VAL A 514 -5.73 -3.90 -4.89
CA VAL A 514 -4.56 -3.43 -5.67
C VAL A 514 -4.65 -3.98 -7.08
N HIS A 515 -4.53 -3.10 -8.08
CA HIS A 515 -4.54 -3.42 -9.51
C HIS A 515 -3.15 -3.32 -10.13
N PHE A 516 -2.88 -4.19 -11.09
CA PHE A 516 -1.58 -4.39 -11.70
C PHE A 516 -1.64 -4.35 -13.23
N GLU A 517 -0.56 -3.90 -13.86
CA GLU A 517 -0.32 -4.00 -15.31
C GLU A 517 1.08 -4.53 -15.59
N PRO A 518 1.35 -5.15 -16.77
CA PRO A 518 2.68 -5.62 -17.11
C PRO A 518 3.67 -4.45 -17.36
N ASP A 519 4.83 -4.48 -16.70
CA ASP A 519 5.94 -3.56 -16.89
C ASP A 519 6.63 -3.76 -18.25
N LEU A 520 7.61 -2.89 -18.55
CA LEU A 520 8.40 -2.95 -19.79
C LEU A 520 9.26 -4.25 -19.93
N GLN A 521 9.25 -5.15 -18.96
CA GLN A 521 9.87 -6.48 -19.01
C GLN A 521 8.85 -7.63 -18.93
N GLY A 522 7.55 -7.35 -18.74
CA GLY A 522 6.46 -8.32 -18.62
C GLY A 522 6.24 -8.87 -17.21
N ALA A 523 6.83 -8.25 -16.17
CA ALA A 523 6.48 -8.51 -14.77
C ALA A 523 5.28 -7.64 -14.35
N SER A 524 4.46 -8.06 -13.39
CA SER A 524 3.39 -7.19 -12.88
C SER A 524 3.97 -6.01 -12.10
N ALA A 525 3.56 -4.80 -12.45
CA ALA A 525 3.79 -3.55 -11.73
C ALA A 525 2.46 -3.00 -11.19
N PRO A 526 2.46 -2.22 -10.09
CA PRO A 526 1.25 -1.58 -9.58
C PRO A 526 0.73 -0.53 -10.57
N LYS A 527 -0.59 -0.33 -10.57
CA LYS A 527 -1.22 0.81 -11.24
C LYS A 527 -2.03 1.66 -10.26
N ASN A 528 -2.83 1.00 -9.41
CA ASN A 528 -3.74 1.63 -8.47
C ASN A 528 -3.86 0.77 -7.20
N ALA A 529 -4.03 1.39 -6.04
CA ALA A 529 -4.39 0.76 -4.78
C ALA A 529 -5.54 1.53 -4.12
N LEU A 530 -6.63 0.83 -3.78
CA LEU A 530 -7.85 1.38 -3.20
C LEU A 530 -8.09 0.75 -1.82
N ALA A 531 -7.87 1.53 -0.77
CA ALA A 531 -8.36 1.23 0.58
C ALA A 531 -9.80 1.75 0.71
N SER A 532 -10.70 0.96 1.26
CA SER A 532 -12.10 1.33 1.45
C SER A 532 -12.70 0.80 2.75
N GLY A 533 -13.77 1.45 3.21
CA GLY A 533 -14.41 1.17 4.49
C GLY A 533 -13.63 1.77 5.66
N ASN A 534 -14.13 2.90 6.16
CA ASN A 534 -13.66 3.60 7.37
C ASN A 534 -12.14 3.81 7.50
N VAL A 535 -11.44 3.99 6.37
CA VAL A 535 -9.97 4.10 6.29
C VAL A 535 -9.40 5.05 7.35
N LYS A 536 -8.47 4.54 8.15
CA LYS A 536 -7.56 5.32 9.01
C LYS A 536 -6.13 5.04 8.54
N ALA A 537 -5.41 6.06 8.09
CA ALA A 537 -3.99 5.99 7.78
C ALA A 537 -3.21 6.88 8.75
N LYS A 538 -2.07 6.42 9.24
CA LYS A 538 -1.26 7.09 10.25
C LYS A 538 0.21 7.05 9.83
N SER A 539 0.90 8.15 10.09
CA SER A 539 2.35 8.32 9.93
C SER A 539 2.94 8.92 11.20
N ASP A 540 4.26 9.09 11.24
CA ASP A 540 4.96 9.81 12.31
C ASP A 540 4.62 11.32 12.41
N SER A 541 3.94 11.90 11.41
CA SER A 541 3.64 13.35 11.34
C SER A 541 2.15 13.72 11.40
N GLN A 542 1.27 12.78 11.00
CA GLN A 542 -0.16 13.03 10.79
C GLN A 542 -0.99 11.74 10.80
N THR A 543 -2.27 11.87 11.15
CA THR A 543 -3.31 10.83 10.98
C THR A 543 -4.41 11.32 10.03
N LEU A 544 -4.65 10.56 8.97
CA LEU A 544 -5.71 10.73 7.99
C LEU A 544 -6.88 9.77 8.29
N TRP A 545 -8.11 10.26 8.14
CA TRP A 545 -9.31 9.44 8.01
C TRP A 545 -10.06 9.78 6.73
N ALA A 546 -10.60 8.79 6.04
CA ALA A 546 -11.48 8.94 4.88
C ALA A 546 -12.37 7.70 4.69
N ASN A 547 -13.41 7.77 3.87
CA ASN A 547 -14.24 6.59 3.54
C ASN A 547 -13.55 5.69 2.50
N THR A 548 -12.81 6.30 1.58
CA THR A 548 -11.94 5.63 0.59
C THR A 548 -10.64 6.42 0.43
N VAL A 549 -9.53 5.72 0.19
CA VAL A 549 -8.25 6.29 -0.23
C VAL A 549 -7.74 5.51 -1.44
N GLU A 550 -7.58 6.22 -2.55
CA GLU A 550 -7.03 5.71 -3.81
C GLU A 550 -5.58 6.23 -3.97
N VAL A 551 -4.64 5.39 -4.41
CA VAL A 551 -3.24 5.76 -4.69
C VAL A 551 -2.82 5.20 -6.03
N THR A 552 -2.34 6.08 -6.89
CA THR A 552 -1.85 5.76 -8.24
C THR A 552 -0.33 5.68 -8.29
N PHE A 553 0.20 4.84 -9.17
CA PHE A 553 1.64 4.57 -9.28
C PHE A 553 2.15 4.84 -10.70
N ILE A 554 3.40 5.28 -10.80
CA ILE A 554 4.13 5.50 -12.05
C ILE A 554 5.39 4.63 -12.10
N ASP A 555 5.70 4.07 -13.27
CA ASP A 555 6.94 3.33 -13.52
C ASP A 555 8.07 4.32 -13.84
N THR A 556 9.22 4.24 -13.15
CA THR A 556 10.40 5.07 -13.43
C THR A 556 11.50 4.26 -14.10
N ASP A 557 12.12 4.88 -15.12
CA ASP A 557 13.06 4.21 -16.02
C ASP A 557 14.32 3.77 -15.25
N LYS A 558 14.53 2.44 -15.16
CA LYS A 558 15.56 1.73 -14.36
C LYS A 558 17.02 2.08 -14.71
N THR A 559 17.23 3.08 -15.56
CA THR A 559 18.53 3.52 -16.08
C THR A 559 19.14 4.69 -15.29
N LEU A 560 18.42 5.30 -14.35
CA LEU A 560 18.85 6.53 -13.65
C LEU A 560 19.08 6.40 -12.13
N ALA A 561 18.79 5.25 -11.51
CA ALA A 561 19.00 5.04 -10.07
C ALA A 561 19.60 3.66 -9.76
N ASP A 562 20.67 3.64 -8.97
CA ASP A 562 21.20 2.47 -8.25
C ASP A 562 20.80 2.61 -6.78
N ASP A 563 19.49 2.71 -6.54
CA ASP A 563 18.86 3.07 -5.26
C ASP A 563 18.46 1.86 -4.40
N GLY A 564 18.50 0.65 -4.97
CA GLY A 564 18.01 -0.57 -4.33
C GLY A 564 16.49 -0.67 -4.26
N SER A 565 15.75 0.08 -5.09
CA SER A 565 14.29 0.08 -5.13
C SER A 565 13.74 -1.34 -5.38
N MET A 566 13.10 -1.89 -4.35
CA MET A 566 12.44 -3.21 -4.41
C MET A 566 11.23 -3.22 -5.36
N PHE A 567 10.71 -2.04 -5.72
CA PHE A 567 9.43 -1.85 -6.43
C PHE A 567 9.50 -2.07 -7.93
N GLY A 568 10.64 -2.57 -8.45
CA GLY A 568 10.81 -2.77 -9.89
C GLY A 568 10.63 -1.49 -10.70
N GLY A 569 11.03 -0.32 -10.16
CA GLY A 569 10.89 1.00 -10.80
C GLY A 569 9.64 1.79 -10.37
N SER A 570 8.61 1.15 -9.83
CA SER A 570 7.35 1.84 -9.55
C SER A 570 7.36 2.70 -8.28
N HIS A 571 6.84 3.91 -8.37
CA HIS A 571 6.71 4.88 -7.28
C HIS A 571 5.26 5.42 -7.20
N ALA A 572 4.81 5.84 -6.03
CA ALA A 572 3.50 6.47 -5.87
C ALA A 572 3.51 7.91 -6.41
N ASP A 573 2.50 8.28 -7.20
CA ASP A 573 2.42 9.58 -7.89
C ASP A 573 1.37 10.51 -7.26
N ALA A 574 0.13 10.06 -7.20
CA ALA A 574 -0.97 10.82 -6.62
C ALA A 574 -1.86 9.96 -5.72
N MET A 575 -2.35 10.57 -4.64
CA MET A 575 -3.26 10.00 -3.63
C MET A 575 -4.55 10.82 -3.58
N LYS A 576 -5.69 10.13 -3.50
CA LYS A 576 -7.02 10.75 -3.44
C LYS A 576 -7.84 10.16 -2.30
N ALA A 577 -8.14 10.96 -1.29
CA ALA A 577 -8.99 10.57 -0.16
C ALA A 577 -10.37 11.22 -0.26
N ILE A 578 -11.45 10.46 -0.03
CA ILE A 578 -12.84 10.90 -0.26
C ILE A 578 -13.73 10.51 0.92
N GLY A 579 -14.68 11.39 1.25
CA GLY A 579 -15.77 11.12 2.20
C GLY A 579 -15.38 11.38 3.65
N ASP A 580 -15.92 12.48 4.21
CA ASP A 580 -15.66 12.98 5.57
C ASP A 580 -14.18 12.98 5.96
N VAL A 581 -13.34 13.49 5.05
CA VAL A 581 -11.89 13.48 5.18
C VAL A 581 -11.45 14.34 6.37
N GLN A 582 -10.66 13.76 7.27
CA GLN A 582 -10.05 14.46 8.41
C GLN A 582 -8.55 14.22 8.42
N ILE A 583 -7.76 15.27 8.67
CA ILE A 583 -6.30 15.20 8.80
C ILE A 583 -5.95 15.83 10.14
N LEU A 584 -5.45 15.03 11.09
CA LEU A 584 -4.89 15.49 12.36
C LEU A 584 -3.36 15.58 12.22
N LEU A 585 -2.81 16.73 12.56
CA LEU A 585 -1.36 16.98 12.60
C LEU A 585 -0.84 16.84 14.04
N ASN A 586 0.45 16.51 14.19
CA ASN A 586 1.11 16.36 15.49
C ASN A 586 1.09 17.61 16.38
N ASP A 587 0.91 18.81 15.82
CA ASP A 587 0.78 20.06 16.58
C ASP A 587 -0.59 20.25 17.24
N GLY A 588 -1.54 19.35 16.98
CA GLY A 588 -2.93 19.41 17.44
C GLY A 588 -3.88 20.11 16.46
N GLY A 589 -3.41 20.53 15.29
CA GLY A 589 -4.24 21.06 14.21
C GLY A 589 -5.05 19.97 13.51
N ARG A 590 -6.29 20.28 13.14
CA ARG A 590 -7.14 19.39 12.33
C ARG A 590 -7.72 20.10 11.12
N ALA A 591 -7.47 19.54 9.95
CA ALA A 591 -8.18 19.88 8.73
C ALA A 591 -9.35 18.91 8.49
N PHE A 592 -10.43 19.42 7.91
CA PHE A 592 -11.57 18.66 7.41
C PHE A 592 -11.84 19.10 5.97
N CYS A 593 -12.20 18.16 5.10
CA CYS A 593 -12.70 18.43 3.76
C CYS A 593 -13.59 17.27 3.28
N ASP A 594 -14.16 17.37 2.08
CA ASP A 594 -14.98 16.29 1.50
C ASP A 594 -14.16 15.44 0.50
N THR A 595 -13.10 16.02 -0.07
CA THR A 595 -12.07 15.35 -0.87
C THR A 595 -10.71 16.02 -0.70
N LEU A 596 -9.66 15.19 -0.62
CA LEU A 596 -8.25 15.57 -0.60
C LEU A 596 -7.58 14.94 -1.83
N ASP A 597 -6.93 15.77 -2.66
CA ASP A 597 -6.12 15.37 -3.81
C ASP A 597 -4.65 15.73 -3.55
N GLY A 598 -3.80 14.73 -3.29
CA GLY A 598 -2.36 14.88 -3.06
C GLY A 598 -1.53 14.44 -4.26
N HIS A 599 -0.57 15.25 -4.69
CA HIS A 599 0.41 14.91 -5.72
C HIS A 599 1.77 14.76 -5.05
N ILE A 600 2.17 13.50 -4.82
CA ILE A 600 3.33 13.09 -4.02
C ILE A 600 4.62 13.53 -4.74
N THR A 601 4.68 13.32 -6.05
CA THR A 601 5.80 13.75 -6.93
C THR A 601 5.96 15.27 -7.04
N GLN A 602 4.98 16.04 -6.56
CA GLN A 602 4.97 17.52 -6.57
C GLN A 602 4.93 18.11 -5.15
N ASP A 603 5.02 17.28 -4.11
CA ASP A 603 4.91 17.64 -2.68
C ASP A 603 3.74 18.61 -2.37
N SER A 604 2.60 18.41 -3.04
CA SER A 604 1.44 19.32 -2.99
C SER A 604 0.14 18.59 -2.67
N ALA A 605 -0.80 19.31 -2.06
CA ALA A 605 -2.10 18.80 -1.65
C ALA A 605 -3.21 19.83 -1.89
N SER A 606 -4.39 19.38 -2.29
CA SER A 606 -5.57 20.23 -2.50
C SER A 606 -6.77 19.67 -1.74
N LEU A 607 -7.25 20.42 -0.76
CA LEU A 607 -8.46 20.12 0.02
C LEU A 607 -9.65 20.82 -0.64
N SER A 608 -10.76 20.11 -0.84
CA SER A 608 -11.94 20.64 -1.54
C SER A 608 -13.28 20.27 -0.89
N GLY A 609 -14.31 21.04 -1.25
CA GLY A 609 -15.66 20.95 -0.69
C GLY A 609 -15.84 21.87 0.52
N ASN A 610 -16.43 21.35 1.57
CA ASN A 610 -16.63 22.03 2.85
C ASN A 610 -15.36 21.96 3.71
N VAL A 611 -14.36 22.75 3.30
CA VAL A 611 -13.05 22.85 3.96
C VAL A 611 -13.15 23.61 5.28
N VAL A 612 -12.64 23.00 6.34
CA VAL A 612 -12.54 23.58 7.70
C VAL A 612 -11.15 23.31 8.26
N ILE A 613 -10.47 24.33 8.78
CA ILE A 613 -9.20 24.19 9.53
C ILE A 613 -9.46 24.63 10.98
N ALA A 614 -9.12 23.79 11.95
CA ALA A 614 -9.25 24.08 13.37
C ALA A 614 -7.92 23.85 14.09
N TYR A 615 -7.49 24.81 14.91
CA TYR A 615 -6.26 24.73 15.71
C TYR A 615 -6.43 25.53 17.00
N GLN A 616 -6.51 24.86 18.15
CA GLN A 616 -6.71 25.51 19.46
C GLN A 616 -7.90 26.50 19.44
N ARG A 617 -7.64 27.81 19.49
CA ARG A 617 -8.64 28.90 19.42
C ARG A 617 -8.97 29.36 18.00
N MET A 618 -8.25 28.91 16.97
CA MET A 618 -8.49 29.30 15.59
C MET A 618 -9.48 28.33 14.90
N LEU A 619 -10.46 28.90 14.19
CA LEU A 619 -11.35 28.19 13.29
C LEU A 619 -11.46 28.94 11.95
N MET A 620 -11.08 28.29 10.85
CA MET A 620 -11.20 28.81 9.49
C MET A 620 -12.14 27.94 8.67
N ASN A 621 -13.10 28.53 7.95
CA ASN A 621 -14.01 27.82 7.05
C ASN A 621 -14.70 28.76 6.04
N ARG A 622 -15.33 28.18 5.00
CA ARG A 622 -16.49 28.78 4.30
C ARG A 622 -17.10 27.81 3.28
N GLY A 623 -18.20 27.17 3.69
CA GLY A 623 -19.21 26.58 2.81
C GLY A 623 -18.69 25.50 1.85
N ASP A 624 -19.59 25.00 1.00
CA ASP A 624 -19.38 23.78 0.22
C ASP A 624 -18.61 24.01 -1.09
N LYS A 625 -17.75 25.03 -1.12
CA LYS A 625 -17.07 25.54 -2.34
C LYS A 625 -15.64 26.02 -2.11
N ALA A 626 -15.08 25.84 -0.92
CA ALA A 626 -13.69 26.21 -0.68
C ALA A 626 -12.75 25.22 -1.39
N SER A 627 -11.62 25.74 -1.87
CA SER A 627 -10.49 24.92 -2.28
C SER A 627 -9.23 25.52 -1.65
N LEU A 628 -8.52 24.69 -0.87
CA LEU A 628 -7.26 25.05 -0.21
C LEU A 628 -6.16 24.18 -0.80
N THR A 629 -5.31 24.78 -1.63
CA THR A 629 -4.11 24.14 -2.15
C THR A 629 -2.90 24.52 -1.29
N LEU A 630 -2.05 23.55 -1.02
CA LEU A 630 -0.81 23.67 -0.25
C LEU A 630 0.35 23.09 -1.08
N ASP A 631 1.45 23.81 -1.17
CA ASP A 631 2.70 23.41 -1.81
C ASP A 631 3.78 23.41 -0.73
N ARG A 632 4.33 22.23 -0.44
CA ARG A 632 5.30 22.03 0.65
C ARG A 632 6.72 22.34 0.20
N THR A 633 7.03 22.17 -1.09
CA THR A 633 8.34 22.53 -1.67
C THR A 633 8.57 24.04 -1.62
N THR A 634 7.55 24.86 -1.90
CA THR A 634 7.66 26.33 -1.83
C THR A 634 7.17 26.93 -0.52
N GLY A 635 6.56 26.14 0.37
CA GLY A 635 6.03 26.57 1.66
C GLY A 635 4.83 27.52 1.55
N LYS A 636 4.03 27.40 0.48
CA LYS A 636 2.95 28.34 0.14
C LYS A 636 1.59 27.66 0.15
N GLY A 637 0.56 28.45 0.45
CA GLY A 637 -0.83 28.01 0.44
C GLY A 637 -1.72 29.00 -0.31
N ARG A 638 -2.82 28.50 -0.88
CA ARG A 638 -3.84 29.32 -1.51
C ARG A 638 -5.23 28.78 -1.23
N TRP A 639 -6.07 29.62 -0.66
CA TRP A 639 -7.51 29.40 -0.50
C TRP A 639 -8.23 30.20 -1.58
N GLU A 640 -8.95 29.52 -2.48
CA GLU A 640 -9.68 30.15 -3.57
C GLU A 640 -11.09 30.58 -3.17
N GLY A 641 -11.46 31.78 -3.58
CA GLY A 641 -12.68 32.45 -3.15
C GLY A 641 -12.58 33.03 -1.73
N ALA A 642 -13.67 33.66 -1.31
CA ALA A 642 -13.91 34.11 0.04
C ALA A 642 -13.58 33.06 1.12
N GLY A 643 -13.49 33.54 2.35
CA GLY A 643 -13.44 32.71 3.55
C GLY A 643 -13.67 33.53 4.81
N GLN A 644 -13.74 32.84 5.94
CA GLN A 644 -13.62 33.47 7.25
C GLN A 644 -12.61 32.72 8.11
N ALA A 645 -11.84 33.48 8.88
CA ALA A 645 -10.99 33.02 9.96
C ALA A 645 -11.50 33.64 11.27
N MET A 646 -11.60 32.86 12.33
CA MET A 646 -12.13 33.29 13.63
C MET A 646 -11.19 32.86 14.75
N PHE A 647 -11.01 33.74 15.73
CA PHE A 647 -10.32 33.45 16.97
C PHE A 647 -11.33 33.43 18.12
N LEU A 648 -11.27 32.36 18.91
CA LEU A 648 -12.24 32.01 19.93
C LEU A 648 -11.71 32.30 21.33
N ASN A 649 -12.61 32.68 22.23
CA ASN A 649 -12.30 32.94 23.64
C ASN A 649 -11.91 31.64 24.37
N GLU A 650 -12.57 30.54 24.01
CA GLU A 650 -12.32 29.19 24.52
C GLU A 650 -11.72 28.31 23.39
N PRO A 651 -10.77 27.41 23.69
CA PRO A 651 -10.17 26.53 22.69
C PRO A 651 -11.11 25.39 22.29
N LEU A 652 -11.06 25.00 21.01
CA LEU A 652 -11.67 23.78 20.49
C LEU A 652 -10.76 22.58 20.78
N ASP A 653 -11.30 21.51 21.35
CA ASP A 653 -10.63 20.22 21.37
C ASP A 653 -10.85 19.47 20.04
N VAL A 654 -9.84 19.53 19.18
CA VAL A 654 -9.76 18.73 17.95
C VAL A 654 -8.60 17.72 17.98
N SER A 655 -8.07 17.44 19.18
CA SER A 655 -6.93 16.53 19.41
C SER A 655 -7.22 15.01 19.39
N PRO A 656 -8.43 14.46 19.64
CA PRO A 656 -8.59 13.01 19.85
C PRO A 656 -8.25 12.16 18.61
N ASP A 657 -7.50 11.07 18.76
CA ASP A 657 -7.08 10.15 17.68
C ASP A 657 -8.22 9.23 17.16
N ARG A 658 -9.30 9.88 16.70
CA ARG A 658 -10.49 9.30 16.06
C ARG A 658 -11.15 10.36 15.17
N ARG A 659 -12.06 9.94 14.29
CA ARG A 659 -13.01 10.87 13.66
C ARG A 659 -13.82 11.60 14.73
N ILE A 660 -14.03 12.90 14.54
CA ILE A 660 -14.92 13.74 15.36
C ILE A 660 -15.94 14.45 14.45
N GLU A 661 -17.02 14.99 15.01
CA GLU A 661 -17.94 15.83 14.25
C GLU A 661 -17.23 17.11 13.78
N ARG A 662 -17.45 17.51 12.52
CA ARG A 662 -16.85 18.71 11.92
C ARG A 662 -17.35 19.96 12.70
N PRO A 663 -16.48 20.78 13.30
CA PRO A 663 -16.91 21.91 14.14
C PRO A 663 -17.84 22.88 13.41
N THR A 664 -19.03 23.14 13.98
CA THR A 664 -19.98 24.12 13.44
C THR A 664 -20.39 25.16 14.47
N LEU A 665 -20.42 26.42 14.05
CA LEU A 665 -20.95 27.53 14.85
C LEU A 665 -22.47 27.61 14.67
N ARG A 666 -23.20 26.69 15.31
CA ARG A 666 -24.66 26.54 15.19
C ARG A 666 -25.41 26.59 16.53
N SER A 667 -24.95 27.41 17.47
CA SER A 667 -25.82 27.95 18.53
C SER A 667 -25.91 29.48 18.42
N VAL A 668 -27.04 30.06 18.85
CA VAL A 668 -27.34 31.49 18.63
C VAL A 668 -26.76 32.40 19.72
N ASP A 669 -26.00 31.85 20.66
CA ASP A 669 -25.23 32.61 21.67
C ASP A 669 -23.73 32.76 21.32
N ASP A 670 -23.21 32.02 20.33
CA ASP A 670 -21.77 31.94 19.99
C ASP A 670 -21.16 33.23 19.42
N SER A 671 -21.95 34.29 19.19
CA SER A 671 -21.38 35.62 18.94
C SER A 671 -20.64 36.20 20.16
N LYS A 672 -20.74 35.55 21.33
CA LYS A 672 -20.03 35.91 22.58
C LYS A 672 -18.74 35.11 22.79
N SER A 673 -18.52 34.03 22.05
CA SER A 673 -17.34 33.16 22.16
C SER A 673 -16.25 33.48 21.13
N ILE A 674 -16.45 34.49 20.27
CA ILE A 674 -15.51 34.93 19.23
C ILE A 674 -14.91 36.29 19.60
N SER A 675 -13.59 36.36 19.83
CA SER A 675 -12.86 37.62 20.09
C SER A 675 -12.43 38.32 18.81
N MET A 676 -12.20 37.58 17.72
CA MET A 676 -11.79 38.14 16.43
C MET A 676 -12.40 37.35 15.27
N ARG A 677 -12.81 38.05 14.21
CA ARG A 677 -13.22 37.46 12.93
C ARG A 677 -12.63 38.28 11.78
N THR A 678 -12.07 37.58 10.80
CA THR A 678 -11.58 38.14 9.55
C THR A 678 -12.31 37.47 8.39
N ASN A 679 -12.97 38.25 7.54
CA ASN A 679 -13.59 37.81 6.30
C ASN A 679 -12.84 38.40 5.11
N TRP A 680 -12.80 37.68 3.99
CA TRP A 680 -12.32 38.11 2.67
C TRP A 680 -13.23 37.51 1.61
N GLU A 681 -13.35 38.08 0.40
CA GLU A 681 -14.30 37.63 -0.65
C GLU A 681 -13.68 36.96 -1.90
N ASP A 682 -12.40 37.23 -2.23
CA ASP A 682 -11.75 36.73 -3.45
C ASP A 682 -10.74 35.59 -3.21
N SER A 683 -9.82 35.73 -2.27
CA SER A 683 -8.77 34.71 -2.00
C SER A 683 -7.99 34.98 -0.72
N MET A 684 -7.38 33.93 -0.15
CA MET A 684 -6.25 34.06 0.79
C MET A 684 -5.01 33.37 0.20
N HIS A 685 -3.85 34.03 0.29
CA HIS A 685 -2.54 33.44 0.08
C HIS A 685 -1.77 33.34 1.40
N LEU A 686 -1.07 32.23 1.59
CA LEU A 686 -0.14 31.99 2.69
C LEU A 686 1.27 31.84 2.10
N ASP A 687 2.26 32.48 2.72
CA ASP A 687 3.67 32.30 2.41
C ASP A 687 4.44 32.06 3.70
N GLN A 688 4.82 30.82 3.98
CA GLN A 688 5.56 30.46 5.20
C GLN A 688 7.05 30.81 5.12
N THR A 689 7.56 31.20 3.94
CA THR A 689 8.99 31.49 3.71
C THR A 689 9.35 32.95 3.97
N TYR A 690 8.37 33.84 4.08
CA TYR A 690 8.56 35.27 4.33
C TYR A 690 9.21 35.53 5.71
N ASN A 691 10.02 36.59 5.80
CA ASN A 691 10.67 37.08 7.03
C ASN A 691 11.37 35.97 7.83
N ASP A 692 12.38 35.35 7.21
CA ASP A 692 13.22 34.26 7.75
C ASP A 692 12.43 33.04 8.29
N GLY A 693 11.26 32.77 7.71
CA GLY A 693 10.39 31.65 8.10
C GLY A 693 9.28 32.01 9.09
N ALA A 694 9.12 33.29 9.47
CA ALA A 694 8.01 33.73 10.30
C ALA A 694 6.67 33.76 9.55
N GLY A 695 6.70 34.07 8.25
CA GLY A 695 5.59 33.98 7.31
C GLY A 695 4.78 35.27 7.08
N ALA A 696 3.89 35.21 6.09
CA ALA A 696 2.92 36.25 5.74
C ALA A 696 1.61 35.66 5.20
N ILE A 697 0.52 36.42 5.32
CA ILE A 697 -0.80 36.09 4.77
C ILE A 697 -1.33 37.30 4.00
N ASP A 698 -1.68 37.12 2.73
CA ASP A 698 -2.36 38.14 1.91
C ASP A 698 -3.83 37.75 1.69
N LEU A 699 -4.76 38.64 2.02
CA LEU A 699 -6.22 38.47 1.89
C LEU A 699 -6.76 39.44 0.83
N ARG A 700 -7.76 39.01 0.06
CA ARG A 700 -8.34 39.79 -1.06
C ARG A 700 -9.86 39.80 -1.12
N GLY A 701 -10.39 40.90 -1.65
CA GLY A 701 -11.80 41.15 -1.93
C GLY A 701 -12.51 41.61 -0.66
N ASP A 702 -12.88 42.90 -0.59
CA ASP A 702 -13.66 43.52 0.50
C ASP A 702 -13.32 43.02 1.93
N VAL A 703 -12.01 42.89 2.22
CA VAL A 703 -11.51 42.25 3.44
C VAL A 703 -11.96 43.04 4.67
N ARG A 704 -12.48 42.32 5.68
CA ARG A 704 -12.98 42.89 6.91
C ARG A 704 -12.52 42.10 8.13
N VAL A 705 -11.65 42.73 8.91
CA VAL A 705 -11.29 42.30 10.27
C VAL A 705 -12.20 42.99 11.27
N LEU A 706 -12.68 42.23 12.25
CA LEU A 706 -13.43 42.71 13.41
C LEU A 706 -12.86 42.04 14.67
N SER A 707 -12.50 42.84 15.68
CA SER A 707 -12.07 42.36 17.00
C SER A 707 -12.98 42.95 18.07
N GLN A 708 -13.47 42.09 18.96
CA GLN A 708 -14.36 42.45 20.06
C GLN A 708 -14.04 41.56 21.28
N ARG A 709 -13.05 41.98 22.07
CA ARG A 709 -12.59 41.26 23.27
C ARG A 709 -13.61 41.29 24.42
N SER A 710 -14.42 42.35 24.45
CA SER A 710 -15.28 42.71 25.58
C SER A 710 -16.57 43.38 25.09
N ALA A 711 -17.50 43.70 25.99
CA ALA A 711 -18.66 44.53 25.66
C ALA A 711 -18.30 46.03 25.53
N GLN A 712 -17.09 46.39 25.99
CA GLN A 712 -16.60 47.74 26.16
C GLN A 712 -15.79 48.25 24.97
N GLU A 713 -15.25 47.37 24.12
CA GLU A 713 -14.38 47.76 23.02
C GLU A 713 -14.69 47.01 21.72
N ARG A 714 -14.47 47.68 20.58
CA ARG A 714 -14.56 47.05 19.26
C ARG A 714 -13.60 47.70 18.28
N SER A 715 -12.68 46.93 17.72
CA SER A 715 -11.78 47.36 16.64
C SER A 715 -12.23 46.75 15.32
N GLN A 716 -12.09 47.48 14.22
CA GLN A 716 -12.39 47.04 12.86
C GLN A 716 -11.30 47.56 11.92
N MET A 717 -10.88 46.73 10.97
CA MET A 717 -10.04 47.14 9.85
C MET A 717 -10.63 46.62 8.55
N THR A 718 -10.58 47.40 7.47
CA THR A 718 -10.95 46.94 6.12
C THR A 718 -9.99 47.45 5.05
N GLY A 719 -10.03 46.80 3.89
CA GLY A 719 -9.37 47.18 2.63
C GLY A 719 -9.68 46.14 1.55
N ASN A 720 -9.44 46.42 0.28
CA ASN A 720 -9.62 45.40 -0.76
C ASN A 720 -8.49 44.35 -0.76
N ASP A 721 -7.26 44.79 -0.49
CA ASP A 721 -6.13 43.91 -0.13
C ASP A 721 -5.81 44.12 1.35
N LEU A 722 -5.53 43.04 2.09
CA LEU A 722 -5.00 43.10 3.46
C LEU A 722 -3.88 42.09 3.64
N ARG A 723 -2.68 42.58 3.99
CA ARG A 723 -1.50 41.77 4.27
C ARG A 723 -1.18 41.74 5.75
N LEU A 724 -0.96 40.55 6.29
CA LEU A 724 -0.47 40.28 7.64
C LEU A 724 0.98 39.79 7.53
N GLU A 725 1.90 40.42 8.24
CA GLU A 725 3.32 40.04 8.28
C GLU A 725 3.71 39.64 9.70
N PHE A 726 4.36 38.49 9.84
CA PHE A 726 4.72 37.90 11.12
C PHE A 726 6.24 38.01 11.36
N SER A 727 6.64 37.98 12.63
CA SER A 727 8.04 37.90 13.08
C SER A 727 8.22 36.75 14.05
N GLN A 728 9.33 36.01 13.93
CA GLN A 728 9.70 34.95 14.87
C GLN A 728 10.51 35.55 16.03
N THR A 729 10.18 35.18 17.26
CA THR A 729 10.92 35.54 18.48
C THR A 729 10.79 34.38 19.47
N ASP A 730 11.91 33.84 19.94
CA ASP A 730 11.96 32.68 20.85
C ASP A 730 11.07 31.50 20.37
N ASP A 731 11.15 31.20 19.06
CA ASP A 731 10.35 30.22 18.30
C ASP A 731 8.83 30.42 18.30
N ILE A 732 8.34 31.55 18.79
CA ILE A 732 6.96 32.00 18.65
C ILE A 732 6.84 32.92 17.42
N ARG A 733 5.86 32.65 16.55
CA ARG A 733 5.46 33.56 15.46
C ARG A 733 4.46 34.59 16.00
N GLU A 734 4.87 35.85 16.14
CA GLU A 734 4.02 36.98 16.54
C GLU A 734 3.60 37.82 15.31
N LEU A 735 2.44 38.49 15.39
CA LEU A 735 2.02 39.44 14.36
C LEU A 735 2.87 40.72 14.48
N GLN A 736 3.66 41.01 13.45
CA GLN A 736 4.50 42.22 13.43
C GLN A 736 3.72 43.40 12.89
N LYS A 737 3.21 43.29 11.66
CA LYS A 737 2.73 44.40 10.85
C LYS A 737 1.50 44.01 10.05
N VAL A 738 0.61 44.97 9.83
CA VAL A 738 -0.58 44.84 9.00
C VAL A 738 -0.61 45.96 7.97
N ILE A 739 -0.92 45.63 6.71
CA ILE A 739 -0.97 46.58 5.59
C ILE A 739 -2.30 46.41 4.85
N ALA A 740 -3.19 47.40 4.97
CA ALA A 740 -4.45 47.46 4.23
C ALA A 740 -4.28 48.40 3.02
N LYS A 741 -4.85 48.02 1.86
CA LYS A 741 -4.87 48.84 0.65
C LYS A 741 -6.26 48.91 0.01
N ASP A 742 -6.49 50.00 -0.71
CA ASP A 742 -7.71 50.41 -1.42
C ASP A 742 -8.96 50.50 -0.54
N ASN A 743 -9.56 51.70 -0.47
CA ASN A 743 -10.70 52.02 0.41
C ASN A 743 -10.48 51.57 1.87
N SER A 744 -9.24 51.68 2.35
CA SER A 744 -8.85 51.12 3.63
C SER A 744 -9.32 51.98 4.79
N GLN A 745 -9.74 51.33 5.86
CA GLN A 745 -10.12 52.01 7.09
C GLN A 745 -9.68 51.25 8.33
N ILE A 746 -9.41 52.02 9.37
CA ILE A 746 -9.08 51.59 10.73
C ILE A 746 -10.10 52.28 11.64
N GLU A 747 -10.86 51.53 12.42
CA GLU A 747 -11.83 52.07 13.38
C GLU A 747 -11.68 51.36 14.74
N HIS A 748 -11.55 52.12 15.82
CA HIS A 748 -11.68 51.63 17.19
C HIS A 748 -12.81 52.36 17.91
N ARG A 749 -13.60 51.62 18.70
CA ARG A 749 -14.72 52.13 19.49
C ARG A 749 -14.60 51.69 20.93
N THR A 750 -14.89 52.60 21.87
CA THR A 750 -14.83 52.36 23.32
C THR A 750 -16.11 52.86 23.99
N TRP A 751 -16.77 52.02 24.77
CA TRP A 751 -18.02 52.30 25.51
C TRP A 751 -17.76 52.43 27.02
N ASP A 752 -18.60 53.21 27.70
CA ASP A 752 -18.56 53.39 29.14
C ASP A 752 -19.16 52.15 29.86
N ILE A 753 -18.41 51.54 30.77
CA ILE A 753 -18.85 50.37 31.57
C ILE A 753 -20.14 50.66 32.35
N LEU A 754 -20.29 51.89 32.86
CA LEU A 754 -21.41 52.29 33.70
C LEU A 754 -22.60 52.81 32.89
N LEU A 755 -22.37 53.18 31.62
CA LEU A 755 -23.36 53.79 30.72
C LEU A 755 -23.19 53.28 29.28
N PRO A 756 -23.35 51.97 29.01
CA PRO A 756 -23.09 51.37 27.69
C PRO A 756 -24.05 51.85 26.58
N GLU A 757 -25.21 52.40 26.96
CA GLU A 757 -26.18 53.04 26.04
C GLU A 757 -25.68 54.39 25.48
N ASN A 758 -24.61 54.97 26.06
CA ASN A 758 -24.00 56.17 25.49
C ASN A 758 -23.32 55.82 24.14
N PRO A 759 -23.32 56.75 23.17
CA PRO A 759 -22.48 56.60 21.98
C PRO A 759 -21.01 56.39 22.38
N PRO A 760 -20.25 55.53 21.68
CA PRO A 760 -18.86 55.26 22.03
C PRO A 760 -17.95 56.44 21.68
N VAL A 761 -16.79 56.47 22.36
CA VAL A 761 -15.60 57.15 21.83
C VAL A 761 -15.20 56.43 20.53
N VAL A 762 -14.86 57.17 19.48
CA VAL A 762 -14.43 56.60 18.19
C VAL A 762 -13.10 57.20 17.77
N TYR A 763 -12.17 56.34 17.43
CA TYR A 763 -10.92 56.64 16.74
C TYR A 763 -10.97 56.03 15.34
N TYR A 764 -10.73 56.82 14.29
CA TYR A 764 -10.85 56.37 12.92
C TYR A 764 -9.74 56.94 12.03
N ILE A 765 -9.12 56.11 11.20
CA ILE A 765 -8.25 56.53 10.08
C ILE A 765 -8.80 55.93 8.78
N GLY A 766 -8.92 56.75 7.73
CA GLY A 766 -9.24 56.31 6.37
C GLY A 766 -8.14 56.71 5.37
N GLY A 767 -7.90 55.88 4.35
CA GLY A 767 -6.93 56.15 3.28
C GLY A 767 -6.78 54.99 2.30
N ASN A 768 -6.02 55.16 1.21
CA ASN A 768 -5.83 54.10 0.21
C ASN A 768 -4.66 53.13 0.50
N HIS A 769 -3.79 53.47 1.45
CA HIS A 769 -2.72 52.59 1.95
C HIS A 769 -2.50 52.91 3.42
N LEU A 770 -2.82 51.95 4.29
CA LEU A 770 -2.69 52.05 5.75
C LEU A 770 -1.77 50.93 6.25
N GLU A 771 -0.69 51.29 6.93
CA GLU A 771 0.17 50.35 7.67
C GLU A 771 -0.07 50.51 9.17
N PHE A 772 -0.01 49.41 9.91
CA PHE A 772 -0.13 49.36 11.37
C PHE A 772 0.88 48.36 11.95
N GLU A 773 1.77 48.84 12.81
CA GLU A 773 2.75 48.03 13.55
C GLU A 773 2.11 47.54 14.85
N ALA A 774 1.83 46.24 14.99
CA ALA A 774 1.01 45.72 16.09
C ALA A 774 1.66 45.91 17.47
N LYS A 775 2.99 45.81 17.54
CA LYS A 775 3.76 45.89 18.79
C LYS A 775 3.97 47.33 19.30
N THR A 776 4.06 48.32 18.40
CA THR A 776 4.23 49.74 18.78
C THR A 776 2.93 50.54 18.70
N GLN A 777 1.88 50.01 18.06
CA GLN A 777 0.61 50.68 17.72
C GLN A 777 0.82 51.92 16.81
N GLU A 778 1.93 51.96 16.09
CA GLU A 778 2.24 53.03 15.13
C GLU A 778 1.52 52.79 13.82
N ALA A 779 1.03 53.87 13.20
CA ALA A 779 0.25 53.84 11.98
C ALA A 779 0.82 54.79 10.93
N LEU A 780 0.79 54.37 9.66
CA LEU A 780 1.19 55.18 8.52
C LEU A 780 0.09 55.14 7.46
N ALA A 781 -0.50 56.30 7.16
CA ALA A 781 -1.42 56.46 6.04
C ALA A 781 -0.71 57.23 4.92
N VAL A 782 -0.66 56.66 3.71
CA VAL A 782 0.08 57.22 2.57
C VAL A 782 -0.90 57.74 1.50
N GLY A 783 -0.61 58.94 0.99
CA GLY A 783 -1.50 59.68 0.10
C GLY A 783 -2.65 60.35 0.86
N ASN A 784 -3.71 60.69 0.13
CA ASN A 784 -4.90 61.31 0.67
C ASN A 784 -5.55 60.44 1.76
N GLY A 785 -5.99 61.06 2.86
CA GLY A 785 -6.64 60.36 3.95
C GLY A 785 -7.29 61.28 4.98
N GLU A 786 -7.93 60.65 5.98
CA GLU A 786 -8.57 61.35 7.08
C GLU A 786 -8.37 60.66 8.44
N LEU A 787 -8.43 61.45 9.51
CA LEU A 787 -8.41 61.00 10.91
C LEU A 787 -9.60 61.62 11.63
N VAL A 788 -10.46 60.81 12.25
CA VAL A 788 -11.58 61.29 13.06
C VAL A 788 -11.40 60.82 14.51
N LEU A 789 -11.44 61.79 15.42
CA LEU A 789 -11.45 61.61 16.86
C LEU A 789 -12.81 62.09 17.38
N ARG A 790 -13.63 61.20 17.90
CA ARG A 790 -14.95 61.53 18.46
C ARG A 790 -15.02 61.10 19.91
N ASP A 791 -15.28 62.05 20.81
CA ASP A 791 -15.55 61.77 22.21
C ASP A 791 -16.88 62.40 22.63
N PRO A 792 -17.95 61.60 22.74
CA PRO A 792 -19.29 62.07 23.11
C PRO A 792 -19.48 62.17 24.64
N ARG A 793 -18.49 61.80 25.46
CA ARG A 793 -18.60 61.83 26.92
C ARG A 793 -18.74 63.28 27.40
N ARG A 794 -19.65 63.52 28.35
CA ARG A 794 -19.81 64.86 28.96
C ARG A 794 -18.47 65.36 29.50
N ALA A 795 -18.17 66.63 29.30
CA ALA A 795 -16.98 67.25 29.88
C ALA A 795 -17.01 67.13 31.41
N SER A 796 -15.96 66.55 31.99
CA SER A 796 -15.66 66.70 33.41
C SER A 796 -15.05 68.09 33.66
N VAL A 797 -14.98 68.50 34.92
CA VAL A 797 -14.41 69.80 35.34
C VAL A 797 -12.90 69.90 35.04
N GLU A 798 -12.26 68.79 34.68
CA GLU A 798 -10.81 68.65 34.48
C GLU A 798 -10.37 68.70 33.01
N VAL A 799 -11.31 68.72 32.05
CA VAL A 799 -10.99 68.78 30.61
C VAL A 799 -11.28 70.18 30.08
N HIS A 800 -10.23 70.90 29.65
CA HIS A 800 -10.40 72.15 28.93
C HIS A 800 -11.18 71.92 27.62
N GLN A 801 -12.24 72.70 27.45
CA GLN A 801 -13.00 72.83 26.21
C GLN A 801 -12.56 74.09 25.49
N SER A 802 -12.43 74.02 24.17
CA SER A 802 -11.96 75.12 23.33
C SER A 802 -12.49 75.00 21.91
N ALA A 803 -12.31 76.04 21.10
CA ALA A 803 -12.72 76.02 19.70
C ALA A 803 -11.98 74.99 18.83
N LEU A 804 -10.80 74.47 19.25
CA LEU A 804 -10.02 73.50 18.47
C LEU A 804 -9.85 72.12 19.13
N ALA A 805 -10.12 71.97 20.43
CA ALA A 805 -10.06 70.66 21.09
C ALA A 805 -10.88 70.60 22.39
N GLY A 806 -11.24 69.37 22.76
CA GLY A 806 -12.01 69.00 23.94
C GLY A 806 -12.93 67.81 23.61
N ARG A 807 -13.92 67.54 24.45
CA ARG A 807 -14.96 66.52 24.14
C ARG A 807 -15.84 67.05 23.00
N GLY A 808 -16.06 66.25 21.97
CA GLY A 808 -16.68 66.67 20.71
C GLY A 808 -16.38 65.73 19.54
N THR A 809 -16.14 66.28 18.36
CA THR A 809 -15.61 65.55 17.19
C THR A 809 -14.58 66.40 16.47
N THR A 810 -13.35 65.91 16.37
CA THR A 810 -12.26 66.47 15.57
C THR A 810 -12.06 65.61 14.33
N ARG A 811 -12.01 66.24 13.16
CA ARG A 811 -11.62 65.62 11.89
C ARG A 811 -10.36 66.30 11.37
N PHE A 812 -9.40 65.51 10.91
CA PHE A 812 -8.28 65.97 10.09
C PHE A 812 -8.37 65.34 8.71
N THR A 813 -7.96 66.05 7.68
CA THR A 813 -7.76 65.54 6.31
C THR A 813 -6.41 66.03 5.77
N TRP A 814 -5.76 65.24 4.92
CA TRP A 814 -4.46 65.57 4.30
C TRP A 814 -4.34 64.96 2.90
N ASP A 815 -3.39 65.48 2.11
CA ASP A 815 -3.09 65.01 0.75
C ASP A 815 -1.87 64.06 0.66
N ASN A 816 -0.87 64.18 1.54
CA ASN A 816 0.41 63.48 1.37
C ASN A 816 0.61 62.29 2.32
N LYS A 817 0.47 62.48 3.65
CA LYS A 817 0.45 61.39 4.65
C LYS A 817 0.11 61.84 6.06
N LEU A 818 -0.35 60.87 6.86
CA LEU A 818 -0.27 60.84 8.33
C LEU A 818 0.77 59.78 8.74
N LYS A 819 1.68 60.11 9.67
CA LYS A 819 2.44 59.12 10.44
C LYS A 819 2.15 59.31 11.93
N THR A 820 1.83 58.25 12.66
CA THR A 820 1.92 58.23 14.13
C THR A 820 3.27 57.67 14.58
N THR A 821 3.77 58.09 15.73
CA THR A 821 5.04 57.61 16.29
C THR A 821 4.96 57.58 17.80
N LYS A 822 5.35 56.46 18.40
CA LYS A 822 5.27 56.27 19.85
C LYS A 822 6.40 57.03 20.55
N LEU A 823 6.05 57.71 21.63
CA LEU A 823 6.98 58.39 22.54
C LEU A 823 7.01 57.61 23.87
N GLU A 824 7.39 58.26 24.98
CA GLU A 824 7.41 57.62 26.29
C GLU A 824 5.99 57.31 26.80
N GLY A 825 5.84 56.10 27.35
CA GLY A 825 4.59 55.58 27.91
C GLY A 825 3.47 55.43 26.87
N ASN A 826 2.35 56.10 27.13
CA ASN A 826 1.14 56.11 26.30
C ASN A 826 1.05 57.34 25.37
N THR A 827 2.15 58.08 25.21
CA THR A 827 2.16 59.33 24.43
C THR A 827 2.50 59.04 22.97
N TYR A 828 1.72 59.58 22.05
CA TYR A 828 1.93 59.44 20.61
C TYR A 828 2.10 60.82 19.95
N ARG A 829 3.02 60.92 19.00
CA ARG A 829 3.11 62.03 18.05
C ARG A 829 2.35 61.65 16.79
N LEU A 830 1.54 62.56 16.26
CA LEU A 830 0.87 62.45 14.97
C LEU A 830 1.45 63.52 14.06
N GLU A 831 1.97 63.16 12.89
CA GLU A 831 2.53 64.08 11.90
C GLU A 831 1.76 63.95 10.58
N MET A 832 0.96 64.97 10.26
CA MET A 832 0.17 65.10 9.03
C MET A 832 0.82 66.13 8.11
N SER A 833 0.79 65.89 6.80
CA SER A 833 1.41 66.78 5.81
C SER A 833 0.65 66.81 4.47
N GLY A 834 0.77 67.94 3.77
CA GLY A 834 0.12 68.21 2.49
C GLY A 834 -1.30 68.74 2.70
N ASN A 835 -1.46 70.06 2.58
CA ASN A 835 -2.73 70.80 2.70
C ASN A 835 -3.63 70.27 3.84
N VAL A 836 -3.07 70.17 5.05
CA VAL A 836 -3.78 69.58 6.19
C VAL A 836 -4.89 70.52 6.66
N GLU A 837 -6.12 70.04 6.64
CA GLU A 837 -7.27 70.70 7.28
C GLU A 837 -7.63 69.97 8.57
N MET A 838 -7.99 70.74 9.59
CA MET A 838 -8.52 70.28 10.86
C MET A 838 -9.83 71.02 11.13
N VAL A 839 -10.89 70.30 11.47
CA VAL A 839 -12.17 70.84 11.93
C VAL A 839 -12.52 70.20 13.27
N HIS A 840 -12.71 71.02 14.31
CA HIS A 840 -13.25 70.59 15.60
C HIS A 840 -14.68 71.09 15.77
N LYS A 841 -15.55 70.22 16.30
CA LYS A 841 -16.91 70.56 16.74
C LYS A 841 -17.10 70.11 18.19
N GLY A 842 -17.27 71.07 19.10
CA GLY A 842 -17.52 70.83 20.52
C GLY A 842 -18.92 70.26 20.79
N LEU A 843 -19.12 69.71 22.00
CA LEU A 843 -20.44 69.23 22.46
C LEU A 843 -21.47 70.36 22.68
N ASP A 844 -21.01 71.59 22.84
CA ASP A 844 -21.81 72.83 22.83
C ASP A 844 -22.27 73.25 21.42
N GLY A 845 -21.71 72.63 20.38
CA GLY A 845 -21.93 73.00 18.98
C GLY A 845 -21.01 74.10 18.46
N ALA A 846 -20.02 74.55 19.25
CA ALA A 846 -18.97 75.42 18.75
C ALA A 846 -18.16 74.72 17.66
N ILE A 847 -17.70 75.49 16.66
CA ILE A 847 -16.87 74.98 15.56
C ILE A 847 -15.62 75.85 15.46
N GLY A 848 -14.48 75.20 15.33
CA GLY A 848 -13.22 75.83 14.92
C GLY A 848 -12.52 75.02 13.84
N MET A 849 -11.68 75.70 13.07
CA MET A 849 -10.97 75.18 11.92
C MET A 849 -9.52 75.66 11.93
N LEU A 850 -8.60 74.80 11.50
CA LEU A 850 -7.17 75.07 11.37
C LEU A 850 -6.68 74.43 10.06
N THR A 851 -6.10 75.21 9.14
CA THR A 851 -5.51 74.72 7.89
C THR A 851 -4.02 75.07 7.83
N SER A 852 -3.18 74.15 7.33
CA SER A 852 -1.71 74.28 7.36
C SER A 852 -1.00 73.33 6.38
N ASP A 853 0.22 73.65 5.96
CA ASP A 853 1.07 72.75 5.15
C ASP A 853 1.45 71.46 5.90
N LYS A 854 1.71 71.60 7.21
CA LYS A 854 1.95 70.50 8.15
C LYS A 854 1.20 70.75 9.45
N ILE A 855 0.63 69.69 10.04
CA ILE A 855 0.19 69.69 11.44
C ILE A 855 0.87 68.53 12.17
N GLN A 856 1.52 68.84 13.28
CA GLN A 856 1.93 67.88 14.29
C GLN A 856 0.98 67.97 15.48
N ALA A 857 0.53 66.84 16.00
CA ALA A 857 -0.17 66.77 17.28
C ALA A 857 0.56 65.83 18.25
N ILE A 858 0.38 66.08 19.55
CA ILE A 858 0.71 65.15 20.62
C ILE A 858 -0.61 64.66 21.21
N ALA A 859 -0.78 63.35 21.33
CA ALA A 859 -1.92 62.70 21.95
C ALA A 859 -1.46 61.75 23.06
N ILE A 860 -2.39 61.39 23.95
CA ILE A 860 -2.21 60.34 24.96
C ILE A 860 -3.32 59.32 24.77
N ASP A 861 -2.96 58.03 24.82
CA ASP A 861 -3.90 56.92 25.01
C ASP A 861 -4.34 56.88 26.49
N PRO A 862 -5.63 57.15 26.80
CA PRO A 862 -6.10 57.32 28.16
C PRO A 862 -6.30 56.01 28.92
N ASP A 863 -6.42 54.88 28.23
CA ASP A 863 -6.83 53.61 28.81
C ASP A 863 -5.62 52.69 29.02
N ILE A 864 -5.34 52.34 30.27
CA ILE A 864 -4.24 51.44 30.64
C ILE A 864 -4.82 50.11 31.15
N PRO A 865 -4.91 49.06 30.30
CA PRO A 865 -5.11 47.71 30.78
C PRO A 865 -3.96 47.31 31.71
N THR A 866 -4.26 47.14 33.00
CA THR A 866 -3.26 46.78 34.03
C THR A 866 -2.90 45.30 34.02
N ASN A 867 -3.65 44.46 33.29
CA ASN A 867 -3.27 43.12 32.88
C ASN A 867 -3.54 42.97 31.38
N LEU A 868 -2.48 42.72 30.61
CA LEU A 868 -2.53 42.11 29.29
C LEU A 868 -1.53 40.96 29.34
N ASP A 869 -2.02 39.72 29.41
CA ASP A 869 -1.16 38.54 29.25
C ASP A 869 -0.55 38.58 27.85
N SER A 870 0.75 38.31 27.77
CA SER A 870 1.57 38.65 26.61
C SER A 870 1.53 37.57 25.52
N SER A 871 0.43 37.52 24.77
CA SER A 871 0.34 36.79 23.49
C SER A 871 0.29 37.78 22.31
N GLY A 872 1.40 37.97 21.59
CA GLY A 872 1.54 38.95 20.49
C GLY A 872 0.84 38.59 19.18
N ALA A 873 -0.44 38.18 19.24
CA ALA A 873 -1.25 37.82 18.07
C ALA A 873 -2.21 38.95 17.62
N GLU A 874 -2.32 40.05 18.36
CA GLU A 874 -3.58 40.80 18.44
C GLU A 874 -3.55 42.25 17.91
N LEU A 875 -4.49 42.56 17.01
CA LEU A 875 -4.78 43.90 16.50
C LEU A 875 -5.44 44.82 17.56
N THR A 876 -4.64 45.21 18.56
CA THR A 876 -5.09 46.09 19.66
C THR A 876 -4.96 47.55 19.26
N MET A 877 -6.09 48.13 18.85
CA MET A 877 -6.23 49.55 18.53
C MET A 877 -6.78 50.28 19.75
N ARG A 878 -6.45 51.57 19.91
CA ARG A 878 -6.78 52.35 21.13
C ARG A 878 -7.24 53.77 20.80
N GLY A 879 -7.94 54.41 21.74
CA GLY A 879 -8.34 55.81 21.64
C GLY A 879 -7.14 56.76 21.81
N LEU A 880 -7.26 57.98 21.27
CA LEU A 880 -6.26 59.04 21.44
C LEU A 880 -6.94 60.36 21.84
N ASP A 881 -6.51 60.94 22.97
CA ASP A 881 -6.96 62.24 23.47
C ASP A 881 -5.88 63.30 23.20
N LEU A 882 -6.23 64.43 22.56
CA LEU A 882 -5.26 65.42 22.09
C LEU A 882 -4.74 66.31 23.23
N GLN A 883 -3.42 66.54 23.27
CA GLN A 883 -2.74 67.27 24.34
C GLN A 883 -2.04 68.56 23.87
N GLN A 884 -1.50 68.56 22.64
CA GLN A 884 -0.87 69.72 22.02
C GLN A 884 -1.01 69.65 20.49
N ILE A 885 -1.12 70.80 19.83
CA ILE A 885 -1.14 70.95 18.37
C ILE A 885 -0.05 71.95 17.99
N TYR A 886 0.67 71.66 16.90
CA TYR A 886 1.63 72.56 16.28
C TYR A 886 1.45 72.54 14.76
N ALA A 887 1.10 73.69 14.19
CA ALA A 887 0.91 73.88 12.76
C ALA A 887 1.96 74.86 12.21
N ASN A 888 2.50 74.56 11.02
CA ASN A 888 3.44 75.42 10.32
C ASN A 888 3.24 75.39 8.80
N GLY A 889 3.37 76.58 8.20
CA GLY A 889 3.25 76.83 6.77
C GLY A 889 1.80 77.16 6.38
N ARG A 890 1.57 78.39 5.88
CA ARG A 890 0.27 78.90 5.44
C ARG A 890 -0.85 78.68 6.48
N VAL A 891 -0.57 79.00 7.75
CA VAL A 891 -1.44 78.62 8.87
C VAL A 891 -2.60 79.60 9.01
N TYR A 892 -3.81 79.10 8.78
CA TYR A 892 -5.04 79.86 8.99
C TYR A 892 -5.92 79.18 10.05
N VAL A 893 -6.40 79.96 11.02
CA VAL A 893 -7.30 79.49 12.09
C VAL A 893 -8.59 80.30 12.05
N ALA A 894 -9.73 79.62 12.17
CA ALA A 894 -11.03 80.26 12.35
C ALA A 894 -11.75 79.66 13.55
N THR A 895 -12.31 80.51 14.39
CA THR A 895 -13.25 80.18 15.47
C THR A 895 -14.54 80.99 15.27
N GLN A 896 -15.49 80.89 16.19
CA GLN A 896 -16.65 81.80 16.19
C GLN A 896 -16.22 83.26 16.34
N THR A 897 -15.36 83.56 17.34
CA THR A 897 -15.01 84.94 17.71
C THR A 897 -13.87 85.55 16.88
N ARG A 898 -12.99 84.73 16.26
CA ARG A 898 -11.73 85.21 15.67
C ARG A 898 -11.31 84.45 14.42
N ARG A 899 -10.50 85.12 13.58
CA ARG A 899 -9.78 84.53 12.43
C ARG A 899 -8.32 84.98 12.46
N VAL A 900 -7.39 84.06 12.18
CA VAL A 900 -5.93 84.26 12.26
C VAL A 900 -5.28 83.80 10.96
N ASP A 901 -4.29 84.55 10.48
CA ASP A 901 -3.31 84.16 9.46
C ASP A 901 -1.90 84.29 10.07
N CYS A 902 -1.06 83.26 9.99
CA CYS A 902 0.29 83.20 10.56
C CYS A 902 1.20 82.11 9.94
N ASP A 903 2.49 82.12 10.27
CA ASP A 903 3.44 81.08 9.84
C ASP A 903 3.48 79.85 10.76
N ASP A 904 3.28 80.08 12.06
CA ASP A 904 3.47 79.11 13.14
C ASP A 904 2.37 79.29 14.21
N PHE A 905 1.69 78.19 14.55
CA PHE A 905 0.65 78.13 15.58
C PHE A 905 0.93 76.95 16.52
N GLU A 906 1.31 77.23 17.76
CA GLU A 906 1.62 76.26 18.81
C GLU A 906 0.54 76.34 19.90
N TYR A 907 -0.36 75.36 19.97
CA TYR A 907 -1.49 75.35 20.90
C TYR A 907 -1.41 74.22 21.94
N ASN A 908 -1.32 74.60 23.22
CA ASN A 908 -1.30 73.67 24.35
C ASN A 908 -2.73 73.48 24.90
N LEU A 909 -3.25 72.27 24.73
CA LEU A 909 -4.65 71.95 25.05
C LEU A 909 -4.87 71.78 26.56
N LYS A 910 -3.82 71.40 27.30
CA LYS A 910 -3.86 71.29 28.77
C LYS A 910 -3.90 72.64 29.49
N THR A 911 -3.54 73.74 28.83
CA THR A 911 -3.47 75.07 29.46
C THR A 911 -4.33 76.14 28.78
N GLY A 912 -4.94 75.83 27.63
CA GLY A 912 -5.76 76.78 26.88
C GLY A 912 -4.97 77.87 26.15
N PHE A 913 -3.63 77.88 26.20
CA PHE A 913 -2.83 78.92 25.55
C PHE A 913 -2.28 78.48 24.18
N ALA A 914 -2.60 79.27 23.15
CA ALA A 914 -1.95 79.24 21.85
C ALA A 914 -0.89 80.35 21.74
N LYS A 915 0.23 80.02 21.09
CA LYS A 915 1.32 80.92 20.74
C LYS A 915 1.42 80.98 19.22
N LEU A 916 1.27 82.19 18.70
CA LEU A 916 1.31 82.53 17.28
C LEU A 916 2.64 83.24 17.02
N THR A 917 3.32 82.88 15.93
CA THR A 917 4.53 83.56 15.44
C THR A 917 4.50 83.73 13.93
N ALA A 918 5.05 84.84 13.45
CA ALA A 918 5.44 85.03 12.07
C ALA A 918 6.94 84.74 11.89
N LYS A 919 7.33 84.35 10.68
CA LYS A 919 8.73 84.27 10.25
C LYS A 919 9.25 85.67 9.90
N GLU A 920 10.54 85.79 9.58
CA GLU A 920 11.15 87.07 9.21
C GLU A 920 10.41 87.70 8.02
N ASP A 921 10.28 89.03 8.04
CA ASP A 921 9.48 89.88 7.13
C ASP A 921 7.95 89.62 7.05
N ASN A 922 7.42 88.58 7.68
CA ASN A 922 5.97 88.32 7.77
C ASN A 922 5.29 88.99 8.99
N THR A 923 3.95 89.07 8.96
CA THR A 923 3.13 89.51 10.10
C THR A 923 1.95 88.57 10.33
N ILE A 924 1.72 88.18 11.58
CA ILE A 924 0.43 87.61 12.00
C ILE A 924 -0.65 88.64 11.73
N ALA A 925 -1.79 88.22 11.19
CA ALA A 925 -3.00 89.04 11.11
C ALA A 925 -4.13 88.35 11.89
N ILE A 926 -4.71 89.01 12.89
CA ILE A 926 -5.87 88.52 13.64
C ILE A 926 -7.05 89.49 13.53
N VAL A 927 -8.19 88.97 13.09
CA VAL A 927 -9.49 89.66 13.06
C VAL A 927 -10.34 89.13 14.20
N THR A 928 -10.94 90.02 14.98
CA THR A 928 -11.96 89.67 15.99
C THR A 928 -13.33 90.10 15.49
N GLU A 929 -14.36 89.31 15.74
CA GLU A 929 -15.74 89.67 15.38
C GLU A 929 -16.13 91.02 15.99
N GLY A 930 -16.88 91.83 15.22
CA GLY A 930 -17.26 93.19 15.61
C GLY A 930 -16.15 94.25 15.50
N THR A 931 -14.89 93.88 15.22
CA THR A 931 -13.79 94.85 15.01
C THR A 931 -13.56 95.16 13.54
N SER A 932 -13.33 96.43 13.20
CA SER A 932 -13.22 96.90 11.81
C SER A 932 -11.85 96.70 11.14
N TYR A 933 -10.82 96.36 11.90
CA TYR A 933 -9.43 96.28 11.41
C TYR A 933 -8.70 95.07 12.02
N PRO A 934 -7.90 94.33 11.22
CA PRO A 934 -7.04 93.27 11.74
C PRO A 934 -5.90 93.85 12.59
N VAL A 935 -5.61 93.21 13.72
CA VAL A 935 -4.40 93.48 14.49
C VAL A 935 -3.22 92.76 13.82
N ARG A 936 -2.09 93.47 13.63
CA ARG A 936 -0.86 92.90 13.07
C ARG A 936 0.29 92.89 14.07
N ALA A 937 1.01 91.77 14.13
CA ALA A 937 2.11 91.58 15.08
C ALA A 937 3.10 90.50 14.61
N THR A 938 4.29 90.45 15.21
CA THR A 938 5.25 89.35 14.98
C THR A 938 5.04 88.16 15.94
N SER A 939 4.46 88.38 17.12
CA SER A 939 3.98 87.29 17.99
C SER A 939 2.75 87.67 18.81
N ILE A 940 1.85 86.69 19.00
CA ILE A 940 0.66 86.81 19.84
C ILE A 940 0.55 85.57 20.73
N ILE A 941 0.23 85.77 22.01
CA ILE A 941 -0.24 84.70 22.91
C ILE A 941 -1.76 84.86 23.05
N TRP A 942 -2.51 83.81 22.75
CA TRP A 942 -3.97 83.78 22.80
C TRP A 942 -4.41 82.76 23.85
N ASN A 943 -5.13 83.21 24.89
CA ASN A 943 -5.88 82.33 25.75
C ASN A 943 -7.19 81.97 25.03
N MET A 944 -7.33 80.71 24.63
CA MET A 944 -8.45 80.15 23.88
C MET A 944 -9.54 79.53 24.77
N ASP A 945 -9.46 79.69 26.10
CA ASP A 945 -10.55 79.39 27.03
C ASP A 945 -11.80 80.22 26.67
N PRO A 946 -12.95 79.60 26.32
CA PRO A 946 -14.18 80.30 25.97
C PRO A 946 -14.72 81.23 27.06
N ALA A 947 -14.35 81.02 28.34
CA ALA A 947 -14.75 81.89 29.44
C ALA A 947 -13.89 83.17 29.57
N VAL A 948 -12.78 83.26 28.83
CA VAL A 948 -11.79 84.35 28.95
C VAL A 948 -11.47 85.03 27.61
N ASP A 949 -11.25 84.25 26.54
CA ASP A 949 -10.87 84.67 25.17
C ASP A 949 -10.05 85.98 25.11
N THR A 950 -8.78 85.94 25.54
CA THR A 950 -7.89 87.12 25.56
C THR A 950 -6.63 86.95 24.71
N ILE A 951 -6.14 88.04 24.12
CA ILE A 951 -4.88 88.07 23.38
C ILE A 951 -3.87 89.03 24.00
N SER A 952 -2.61 88.61 24.07
CA SER A 952 -1.45 89.38 24.50
C SER A 952 -0.47 89.51 23.33
N ILE A 953 -0.23 90.74 22.88
CA ILE A 953 0.47 91.03 21.63
C ILE A 953 1.92 91.45 21.90
N ARG A 954 2.87 91.01 21.08
CA ARG A 954 4.28 91.42 21.08
C ARG A 954 4.73 91.79 19.67
N GLY A 955 5.51 92.86 19.54
CA GLY A 955 5.92 93.38 18.23
C GLY A 955 4.73 93.86 17.39
N LEU A 956 3.82 94.62 18.01
CA LEU A 956 2.67 95.24 17.34
C LEU A 956 3.16 96.15 16.20
N GLN A 957 2.74 95.87 14.97
CA GLN A 957 2.94 96.77 13.83
C GLN A 957 1.69 97.62 13.64
N GLY A 958 1.73 98.84 14.15
CA GLY A 958 0.67 99.82 13.96
C GLY A 958 0.69 100.42 12.56
N THR A 959 -0.48 100.64 11.97
CA THR A 959 -0.65 101.55 10.83
C THR A 959 -0.41 102.98 11.30
N ASN A 960 0.80 103.49 11.10
CA ASN A 960 1.00 104.94 11.00
C ASN A 960 0.24 105.45 9.75
N ASN A 961 -0.33 106.65 9.86
CA ASN A 961 -1.17 107.28 8.83
C ASN A 961 -0.49 107.41 7.47
#